data_AF-A0A2U1QMJ2-F1
#
_entry.id   AF-A0A2U1QMJ2-F1
#
_cell.length_a   1.000
_cell.length_b   1.000
_cell.length_c   1.000
_cell.angle_alpha   90.00
_cell.angle_beta   90.00
_cell.angle_gamma   90.00
#
_symmetry.space_group_name_H-M   'P 1'
#
loop_
_entity.id
_entity.type
_entity.pdbx_description
1 polymer ?
#
loop_
_entity_poly.entity_id
_entity_poly.type
_entity_poly.pdbx_seq_one_letter_code
_entity_poly.pdbx_strand_id
1 'polypeptide(L)'
;MEVFMRLYAMATCLFLLIGIVPLALAGAHNYGQALTKSILFFEAQRSGYLPGNQRVKWRGHSGLMDGKANGVDLVGGYYDAGDNVKFGLPMAFTVTMMSWSIIEYGKQLAQSGELGHAMDAVKWGTDYLIKAHPQPHVLYGEVGDGNTDHYCWQRPEDMTTSRKAYRIDQNNPGSDLAGETAAAMAAASIVFRRYNPAYSRLLLTHATQVFMRLYAMATCLFLLIGIVPLALAGAHNYGQALTKSILFFEAQRSGYLPGNQRVKWRGHSGLMDGKANGVDLVGGYYDAGDNVKFGLPMAFTVTMMSWSIIEYGKQLAQSGELGHAMDAVKWGTDYLIKAHPQPHVLYGEVGDGNTDHYCWQRPEDMTTSRKAYRIDQNNPGSDLAGETAAAMAAASIVFRRYNPAYSRLLLTHATQLFDFADKYRGKYDSSITVAQKYYRSVSGYADELLWGAAWMYKATNNKFYLDYLGRNGDALGGTGWSMTEFGWDVKYAGVQTLVAKFLMSGKGRRHGAVFGKYQQKAESFMCSCLGKNTRNAQKTPAGLIYRQRWNNLQFVTSASFLLTVYADYLTSARRNLRCSSGTVTPPQLLAFAKSQVDYILGDNPRATSYMVGYGNNYPRQVHHRASSIVSIKVNPSFVSCRGGYATWFSRKASDPNLLTGAIVGGPDAYDNFADQRNNYQQTEPATYNNAPLLGVLARLNAGHAGYNQLLQVEVPLRETDAVQPEQTPEAKVTPSAGLIAIEQKTTSSWTANGKTHYRYSVTLTNKSNKTIKNVNISVTKLYGPLWGLTKTSSGSYGFPTWVNSLAAGKSIEFVYIHTNSPAEVSVSSYTLA
;
A
#
# COMPACT_ATOMS: atom_id res chain seq x y z
N MET A 1 -72.60 -7.51 -16.88
CA MET A 1 -71.12 -7.47 -16.82
C MET A 1 -70.53 -6.05 -16.93
N GLU A 2 -71.35 -4.99 -16.78
CA GLU A 2 -70.88 -3.58 -16.68
C GLU A 2 -71.02 -2.98 -15.27
N VAL A 3 -71.64 -3.70 -14.32
CA VAL A 3 -71.81 -3.23 -12.93
C VAL A 3 -70.67 -3.68 -12.00
N PHE A 4 -69.91 -4.72 -12.39
CA PHE A 4 -68.81 -5.26 -11.58
C PHE A 4 -67.47 -4.50 -11.75
N MET A 5 -67.31 -3.67 -12.79
CA MET A 5 -66.13 -2.81 -12.95
C MET A 5 -66.21 -1.48 -12.17
N ARG A 6 -67.39 -1.09 -11.66
CA ARG A 6 -67.55 0.16 -10.89
C ARG A 6 -67.26 0.00 -9.39
N LEU A 7 -67.26 -1.22 -8.85
CA LEU A 7 -66.98 -1.47 -7.43
C LEU A 7 -65.47 -1.51 -7.09
N TYR A 8 -64.58 -1.66 -8.08
CA TYR A 8 -63.13 -1.53 -7.87
C TYR A 8 -62.63 -0.08 -7.86
N ALA A 9 -63.46 0.88 -8.30
CA ALA A 9 -63.12 2.30 -8.38
C ALA A 9 -63.53 3.12 -7.14
N MET A 10 -64.21 2.52 -6.15
CA MET A 10 -64.63 3.20 -4.90
C MET A 10 -63.84 2.79 -3.66
N ALA A 11 -63.13 1.65 -3.67
CA ALA A 11 -62.32 1.20 -2.53
C ALA A 11 -60.94 1.91 -2.45
N THR A 12 -60.49 2.54 -3.53
CA THR A 12 -59.24 3.32 -3.59
C THR A 12 -59.36 4.73 -3.02
N CYS A 13 -60.56 5.19 -2.65
CA CYS A 13 -60.77 6.49 -2.00
C CYS A 13 -60.78 6.45 -0.45
N LEU A 14 -60.65 5.27 0.19
CA LEU A 14 -60.88 5.17 1.65
C LEU A 14 -59.67 4.75 2.50
N PHE A 15 -58.47 4.61 1.91
CA PHE A 15 -57.23 4.37 2.67
C PHE A 15 -56.18 5.50 2.55
N LEU A 16 -56.57 6.66 2.04
CA LEU A 16 -55.72 7.85 1.93
C LEU A 16 -56.20 9.04 2.79
N LEU A 17 -57.08 8.79 3.77
CA LEU A 17 -57.75 9.85 4.54
C LEU A 17 -57.56 9.80 6.06
N ILE A 18 -56.67 8.95 6.60
CA ILE A 18 -56.30 9.00 8.03
C ILE A 18 -54.80 8.86 8.17
N GLY A 19 -54.12 10.01 8.12
CA GLY A 19 -52.69 10.12 8.33
C GLY A 19 -52.13 11.28 7.54
N ILE A 20 -52.33 12.49 8.04
CA ILE A 20 -51.31 13.53 8.22
C ILE A 20 -52.07 14.73 8.83
N VAL A 21 -52.13 14.74 10.16
CA VAL A 21 -52.11 16.00 10.90
C VAL A 21 -50.84 16.72 10.42
N PRO A 22 -50.90 17.99 9.99
CA PRO A 22 -49.71 18.73 9.67
C PRO A 22 -48.95 18.97 10.97
N LEU A 23 -48.00 18.08 11.29
CA LEU A 23 -46.89 18.45 12.14
C LEU A 23 -46.15 19.57 11.41
N ALA A 24 -46.35 20.79 11.90
CA ALA A 24 -45.47 21.90 11.62
C ALA A 24 -44.03 21.49 11.99
N LEU A 25 -43.21 21.22 10.98
CA LEU A 25 -41.78 20.98 11.10
C LEU A 25 -41.07 21.75 9.98
N ALA A 26 -40.46 22.88 10.38
CA ALA A 26 -39.50 23.72 9.67
C ALA A 26 -39.94 24.31 8.31
N GLY A 27 -39.94 25.64 8.21
CA GLY A 27 -40.40 26.40 7.04
C GLY A 27 -39.80 25.91 5.72
N ALA A 28 -40.66 25.37 4.84
CA ALA A 28 -40.27 24.99 3.50
C ALA A 28 -39.70 26.19 2.76
N HIS A 29 -38.45 26.11 2.32
CA HIS A 29 -37.81 27.17 1.55
C HIS A 29 -38.58 27.39 0.24
N ASN A 30 -38.91 28.64 -0.07
CA ASN A 30 -39.53 29.00 -1.34
C ASN A 30 -38.48 28.97 -2.45
N TYR A 31 -38.30 27.80 -3.08
CA TYR A 31 -37.34 27.61 -4.16
C TYR A 31 -37.66 28.40 -5.43
N GLY A 32 -38.93 28.79 -5.65
CA GLY A 32 -39.30 29.74 -6.70
C GLY A 32 -38.69 31.11 -6.44
N GLN A 33 -38.81 31.62 -5.22
CA GLN A 33 -38.15 32.86 -4.80
C GLN A 33 -36.62 32.74 -4.86
N ALA A 34 -36.06 31.60 -4.47
CA ALA A 34 -34.62 31.35 -4.56
C ALA A 34 -34.12 31.38 -6.02
N LEU A 35 -34.88 30.79 -6.94
CA LEU A 35 -34.59 30.82 -8.37
C LEU A 35 -34.64 32.25 -8.93
N THR A 36 -35.71 33.02 -8.66
CA THR A 36 -35.81 34.43 -9.05
C THR A 36 -34.62 35.24 -8.55
N LYS A 37 -34.25 35.08 -7.27
CA LYS A 37 -33.09 35.78 -6.67
C LYS A 37 -31.75 35.34 -7.26
N SER A 38 -31.62 34.06 -7.60
CA SER A 38 -30.41 33.52 -8.24
C SER A 38 -30.20 34.08 -9.64
N ILE A 39 -31.27 34.27 -10.40
CA ILE A 39 -31.19 34.91 -11.72
C ILE A 39 -30.95 36.43 -11.57
N LEU A 40 -31.58 37.07 -10.58
CA LEU A 40 -31.38 38.49 -10.26
C LEU A 40 -29.93 38.81 -9.88
N PHE A 41 -29.21 37.87 -9.24
CA PHE A 41 -27.79 38.02 -8.93
C PHE A 41 -26.96 38.34 -10.18
N PHE A 42 -27.22 37.70 -11.32
CA PHE A 42 -26.49 37.99 -12.54
C PHE A 42 -26.73 39.42 -13.03
N GLU A 43 -27.92 39.99 -12.86
CA GLU A 43 -28.15 41.41 -13.18
C GLU A 43 -27.32 42.34 -12.29
N ALA A 44 -27.14 41.97 -11.02
CA ALA A 44 -26.28 42.69 -10.08
C ALA A 44 -24.79 42.61 -10.43
N GLN A 45 -24.38 41.64 -11.26
CA GLN A 45 -22.99 41.46 -11.71
C GLN A 45 -22.69 42.04 -13.10
N ARG A 46 -23.68 42.57 -13.82
CA ARG A 46 -23.47 43.09 -15.20
C ARG A 46 -22.46 44.23 -15.24
N SER A 47 -21.67 44.34 -16.29
CA SER A 47 -20.90 45.54 -16.61
C SER A 47 -21.39 46.12 -17.94
N GLY A 48 -21.01 47.35 -18.26
CA GLY A 48 -21.44 48.06 -19.46
C GLY A 48 -22.75 48.84 -19.31
N TYR A 49 -23.39 49.11 -20.44
CA TYR A 49 -24.67 49.82 -20.50
C TYR A 49 -25.83 48.92 -20.07
N LEU A 50 -26.24 49.04 -18.80
CA LEU A 50 -27.39 48.32 -18.25
C LEU A 50 -28.70 48.64 -19.03
N PRO A 51 -29.55 47.65 -19.32
CA PRO A 51 -30.77 47.87 -20.09
C PRO A 51 -31.84 48.59 -19.24
N GLY A 52 -32.73 49.35 -19.89
CA GLY A 52 -33.78 50.10 -19.18
C GLY A 52 -34.75 49.23 -18.36
N ASN A 53 -34.89 47.96 -18.74
CA ASN A 53 -35.68 46.94 -18.03
C ASN A 53 -34.92 46.19 -16.92
N GLN A 54 -33.67 46.58 -16.60
CA GLN A 54 -32.90 46.00 -15.49
C GLN A 54 -33.69 46.08 -14.18
N ARG A 55 -33.80 44.96 -13.46
CA ARG A 55 -34.53 44.85 -12.18
C ARG A 55 -33.71 45.36 -10.99
N VAL A 56 -32.39 45.24 -11.05
CA VAL A 56 -31.47 45.81 -10.05
C VAL A 56 -31.31 47.31 -10.28
N LYS A 57 -31.94 48.14 -9.43
CA LYS A 57 -31.99 49.61 -9.60
C LYS A 57 -30.95 50.41 -8.81
N TRP A 58 -30.24 49.79 -7.86
CA TRP A 58 -29.28 50.48 -6.98
C TRP A 58 -27.90 50.73 -7.63
N ARG A 59 -27.72 50.38 -8.90
CA ARG A 59 -26.46 50.54 -9.64
C ARG A 59 -26.66 51.02 -11.07
N GLY A 60 -25.61 51.55 -11.66
CA GLY A 60 -25.59 52.22 -12.97
C GLY A 60 -24.64 51.58 -13.98
N HIS A 61 -24.46 52.28 -15.11
CA HIS A 61 -23.53 51.89 -16.15
C HIS A 61 -22.09 51.93 -15.64
N SER A 62 -21.28 50.92 -15.98
CA SER A 62 -19.90 50.77 -15.50
C SER A 62 -19.01 50.12 -16.55
N GLY A 63 -17.68 50.26 -16.43
CA GLY A 63 -16.74 49.62 -17.38
C GLY A 63 -16.92 50.07 -18.83
N LEU A 64 -17.35 51.33 -19.04
CA LEU A 64 -17.71 51.87 -20.36
C LEU A 64 -16.52 52.08 -21.31
N MET A 65 -15.31 51.89 -20.80
CA MET A 65 -14.06 52.09 -21.53
C MET A 65 -13.25 50.79 -21.66
N ASP A 66 -13.83 49.66 -21.23
CA ASP A 66 -13.17 48.36 -21.26
C ASP A 66 -12.78 47.98 -22.69
N GLY A 67 -11.51 47.64 -22.89
CA GLY A 67 -10.96 47.29 -24.20
C GLY A 67 -10.51 48.48 -25.08
N LYS A 68 -10.89 49.72 -24.74
CA LYS A 68 -10.57 50.91 -25.57
C LYS A 68 -9.07 51.07 -25.80
N ALA A 69 -8.24 50.84 -24.79
CA ALA A 69 -6.78 50.91 -24.89
C ALA A 69 -6.18 49.85 -25.84
N ASN A 70 -6.90 48.74 -26.06
CA ASN A 70 -6.52 47.64 -26.92
C ASN A 70 -7.17 47.73 -28.32
N GLY A 71 -7.91 48.81 -28.62
CA GLY A 71 -8.61 49.00 -29.90
C GLY A 71 -9.79 48.06 -30.12
N VAL A 72 -10.38 47.53 -29.04
CA VAL A 72 -11.53 46.60 -29.09
C VAL A 72 -12.65 47.07 -28.17
N ASP A 73 -13.89 46.65 -28.44
CA ASP A 73 -15.02 46.87 -27.53
C ASP A 73 -15.13 45.68 -26.58
N LEU A 74 -14.79 45.85 -25.29
CA LEU A 74 -15.02 44.85 -24.24
C LEU A 74 -16.03 45.36 -23.19
N VAL A 75 -16.91 46.27 -23.60
CA VAL A 75 -18.03 46.77 -22.78
C VAL A 75 -19.14 45.73 -22.73
N GLY A 76 -19.60 45.37 -21.53
CA GLY A 76 -20.55 44.28 -21.30
C GLY A 76 -19.95 43.11 -20.52
N GLY A 77 -20.73 42.06 -20.30
CA GLY A 77 -20.30 40.86 -19.55
C GLY A 77 -20.52 40.98 -18.05
N TYR A 78 -19.93 40.06 -17.28
CA TYR A 78 -20.08 39.98 -15.83
C TYR A 78 -18.78 40.29 -15.10
N TYR A 79 -18.87 40.96 -13.96
CA TYR A 79 -17.77 41.00 -12.99
C TYR A 79 -17.70 39.69 -12.21
N ASP A 80 -16.48 39.28 -11.86
CA ASP A 80 -16.24 38.11 -11.02
C ASP A 80 -16.34 38.51 -9.54
N ALA A 81 -17.29 37.93 -8.83
CA ALA A 81 -17.53 38.25 -7.42
C ALA A 81 -17.66 39.77 -7.14
N GLY A 82 -17.03 40.27 -6.08
CA GLY A 82 -17.10 41.67 -5.66
C GLY A 82 -15.97 42.55 -6.22
N ASP A 83 -15.02 41.95 -6.93
CA ASP A 83 -13.99 42.72 -7.63
C ASP A 83 -14.51 43.11 -9.01
N ASN A 84 -14.24 44.33 -9.43
CA ASN A 84 -14.75 44.84 -10.69
C ASN A 84 -13.96 44.28 -11.89
N VAL A 85 -13.36 43.10 -11.76
CA VAL A 85 -12.56 42.43 -12.78
C VAL A 85 -13.45 41.46 -13.55
N LYS A 86 -13.16 41.29 -14.84
CA LYS A 86 -13.81 40.28 -15.68
C LYS A 86 -12.83 39.17 -15.96
N PHE A 87 -13.05 37.99 -15.39
CA PHE A 87 -12.31 36.79 -15.73
C PHE A 87 -13.10 35.95 -16.74
N GLY A 88 -12.50 35.71 -17.92
CA GLY A 88 -13.14 35.05 -19.04
C GLY A 88 -13.42 33.57 -18.81
N LEU A 89 -12.52 32.86 -18.11
CA LEU A 89 -12.68 31.43 -17.83
C LEU A 89 -13.87 31.14 -16.89
N PRO A 90 -13.99 31.75 -15.69
CA PRO A 90 -15.15 31.55 -14.83
C PRO A 90 -16.45 32.12 -15.43
N MET A 91 -16.37 33.20 -16.24
CA MET A 91 -17.54 33.70 -16.96
C MET A 91 -18.03 32.70 -18.01
N ALA A 92 -17.13 32.10 -18.78
CA ALA A 92 -17.47 31.08 -19.77
C ALA A 92 -18.10 29.86 -19.09
N PHE A 93 -17.50 29.34 -18.02
CA PHE A 93 -18.07 28.26 -17.22
C PHE A 93 -19.48 28.59 -16.70
N THR A 94 -19.67 29.81 -16.18
CA THR A 94 -20.96 30.30 -15.71
C THR A 94 -22.01 30.29 -16.84
N VAL A 95 -21.66 30.77 -18.03
CA VAL A 95 -22.52 30.75 -19.22
C VAL A 95 -22.82 29.32 -19.68
N THR A 96 -21.84 28.41 -19.64
CA THR A 96 -22.03 26.97 -19.92
C THR A 96 -23.08 26.38 -18.98
N MET A 97 -22.94 26.60 -17.67
CA MET A 97 -23.84 26.06 -16.66
C MET A 97 -25.26 26.65 -16.73
N MET A 98 -25.39 27.96 -16.95
CA MET A 98 -26.71 28.58 -17.17
C MET A 98 -27.37 28.03 -18.45
N SER A 99 -26.60 27.87 -19.52
CA SER A 99 -27.11 27.31 -20.78
C SER A 99 -27.58 25.87 -20.60
N TRP A 100 -26.78 25.04 -19.92
CA TRP A 100 -27.14 23.66 -19.60
C TRP A 100 -28.40 23.59 -18.73
N SER A 101 -28.51 24.46 -17.72
CA SER A 101 -29.70 24.55 -16.87
C SER A 101 -30.97 24.85 -17.68
N ILE A 102 -30.89 25.73 -18.68
CA ILE A 102 -32.02 26.02 -19.58
C ILE A 102 -32.33 24.85 -20.51
N ILE A 103 -31.30 24.14 -21.00
CA ILE A 103 -31.47 22.98 -21.87
C ILE A 103 -32.23 21.86 -21.14
N GLU A 104 -31.83 21.55 -19.90
CA GLU A 104 -32.43 20.45 -19.11
C GLU A 104 -33.76 20.84 -18.47
N TYR A 105 -33.83 22.06 -17.91
CA TYR A 105 -34.94 22.48 -17.04
C TYR A 105 -35.76 23.64 -17.61
N GLY A 106 -35.62 23.94 -18.90
CA GLY A 106 -36.28 25.08 -19.55
C GLY A 106 -37.81 25.07 -19.43
N LYS A 107 -38.44 23.89 -19.37
CA LYS A 107 -39.89 23.77 -19.15
C LYS A 107 -40.29 24.23 -17.75
N GLN A 108 -39.53 23.85 -16.73
CA GLN A 108 -39.77 24.23 -15.33
C GLN A 108 -39.49 25.72 -15.13
N LEU A 109 -38.43 26.25 -15.75
CA LEU A 109 -38.15 27.69 -15.78
C LEU A 109 -39.27 28.48 -16.48
N ALA A 110 -39.88 27.92 -17.53
CA ALA A 110 -41.03 28.54 -18.19
C ALA A 110 -42.27 28.55 -17.29
N GLN A 111 -42.54 27.43 -16.60
CA GLN A 111 -43.64 27.32 -15.64
C GLN A 111 -43.49 28.28 -14.46
N SER A 112 -42.26 28.60 -14.06
CA SER A 112 -41.99 29.59 -13.01
C SER A 112 -41.93 31.04 -13.52
N GLY A 113 -42.12 31.28 -14.83
CA GLY A 113 -42.02 32.61 -15.44
C GLY A 113 -40.59 33.17 -15.55
N GLU A 114 -39.55 32.37 -15.28
CA GLU A 114 -38.15 32.83 -15.21
C GLU A 114 -37.32 32.48 -16.46
N LEU A 115 -37.86 31.70 -17.41
CA LEU A 115 -37.13 31.29 -18.61
C LEU A 115 -36.59 32.50 -19.40
N GLY A 116 -37.38 33.56 -19.57
CA GLY A 116 -36.94 34.77 -20.27
C GLY A 116 -35.74 35.42 -19.59
N HIS A 117 -35.80 35.59 -18.27
CA HIS A 117 -34.71 36.18 -17.48
C HIS A 117 -33.44 35.31 -17.47
N ALA A 118 -33.59 33.99 -17.44
CA ALA A 118 -32.46 33.06 -17.54
C ALA A 118 -31.79 33.14 -18.94
N MET A 119 -32.60 33.22 -20.01
CA MET A 119 -32.09 33.40 -21.36
C MET A 119 -31.41 34.76 -21.54
N ASP A 120 -31.94 35.83 -20.96
CA ASP A 120 -31.31 37.15 -20.96
C ASP A 120 -29.95 37.15 -20.25
N ALA A 121 -29.81 36.37 -19.17
CA ALA A 121 -28.53 36.20 -18.48
C ALA A 121 -27.50 35.45 -19.35
N VAL A 122 -27.89 34.34 -19.97
CA VAL A 122 -27.01 33.64 -20.94
C VAL A 122 -26.61 34.57 -22.09
N LYS A 123 -27.58 35.34 -22.63
CA LYS A 123 -27.32 36.28 -23.72
C LYS A 123 -26.31 37.35 -23.32
N TRP A 124 -26.42 37.90 -22.11
CA TRP A 124 -25.51 38.94 -21.63
C TRP A 124 -24.05 38.48 -21.57
N GLY A 125 -23.81 37.26 -21.07
CA GLY A 125 -22.48 36.67 -21.05
C GLY A 125 -21.98 36.35 -22.46
N THR A 126 -22.82 35.78 -23.32
CA THR A 126 -22.43 35.42 -24.69
C THR A 126 -22.19 36.61 -25.61
N ASP A 127 -22.93 37.72 -25.45
CA ASP A 127 -22.66 38.97 -26.16
C ASP A 127 -21.26 39.50 -25.84
N TYR A 128 -20.82 39.39 -24.58
CA TYR A 128 -19.45 39.72 -24.19
C TYR A 128 -18.43 38.75 -24.77
N LEU A 129 -18.67 37.43 -24.71
CA LEU A 129 -17.73 36.45 -25.26
C LEU A 129 -17.55 36.61 -26.78
N ILE A 130 -18.60 37.01 -27.52
CA ILE A 130 -18.51 37.36 -28.93
C ILE A 130 -17.55 38.54 -29.14
N LYS A 131 -17.72 39.61 -28.36
CA LYS A 131 -16.83 40.78 -28.39
C LYS A 131 -15.39 40.47 -27.99
N ALA A 132 -15.22 39.59 -27.01
CA ALA A 132 -13.92 39.12 -26.54
C ALA A 132 -13.19 38.25 -27.58
N HIS A 133 -13.89 37.72 -28.59
CA HIS A 133 -13.33 37.02 -29.75
C HIS A 133 -13.48 37.88 -31.03
N PRO A 134 -12.72 38.99 -31.15
CA PRO A 134 -12.91 39.96 -32.24
C PRO A 134 -12.39 39.47 -33.60
N GLN A 135 -11.49 38.47 -33.60
CA GLN A 135 -10.91 37.90 -34.80
C GLN A 135 -10.49 36.46 -34.54
N PRO A 136 -10.32 35.64 -35.60
CA PRO A 136 -9.81 34.29 -35.46
C PRO A 136 -8.50 34.26 -34.66
N HIS A 137 -8.41 33.31 -33.73
CA HIS A 137 -7.21 33.06 -32.91
C HIS A 137 -6.85 34.14 -31.88
N VAL A 138 -7.71 35.12 -31.64
CA VAL A 138 -7.53 36.09 -30.54
C VAL A 138 -8.74 36.05 -29.63
N LEU A 139 -8.49 35.82 -28.35
CA LEU A 139 -9.52 35.83 -27.32
C LEU A 139 -9.04 36.64 -26.12
N TYR A 140 -9.80 37.67 -25.74
CA TYR A 140 -9.56 38.44 -24.52
C TYR A 140 -10.10 37.66 -23.32
N GLY A 141 -9.19 37.33 -22.40
CA GLY A 141 -9.46 36.47 -21.25
C GLY A 141 -9.64 37.20 -19.94
N GLU A 142 -9.21 38.46 -19.86
CA GLU A 142 -9.30 39.24 -18.62
C GLU A 142 -9.41 40.73 -18.93
N VAL A 143 -10.22 41.45 -18.15
CA VAL A 143 -10.25 42.92 -18.12
C VAL A 143 -10.25 43.39 -16.67
N GLY A 144 -9.22 44.14 -16.30
CA GLY A 144 -8.99 44.57 -14.92
C GLY A 144 -7.68 44.03 -14.38
N ASP A 145 -7.39 44.29 -13.12
CA ASP A 145 -6.27 43.68 -12.39
C ASP A 145 -6.74 43.35 -10.97
N GLY A 146 -6.82 42.06 -10.65
CA GLY A 146 -7.39 41.59 -9.38
C GLY A 146 -6.66 42.13 -8.15
N ASN A 147 -5.35 42.35 -8.23
CA ASN A 147 -4.58 42.87 -7.11
C ASN A 147 -4.98 44.31 -6.78
N THR A 148 -4.92 45.21 -7.77
CA THR A 148 -5.24 46.63 -7.57
C THR A 148 -6.71 46.84 -7.21
N ASP A 149 -7.61 46.00 -7.73
CA ASP A 149 -9.02 46.07 -7.39
C ASP A 149 -9.29 45.60 -5.94
N HIS A 150 -8.65 44.53 -5.47
CA HIS A 150 -8.75 44.09 -4.07
C HIS A 150 -8.21 45.11 -3.06
N TYR A 151 -7.26 45.95 -3.47
CA TYR A 151 -6.76 47.05 -2.63
C TYR A 151 -7.64 48.31 -2.69
N CYS A 152 -8.67 48.36 -3.54
CA CYS A 152 -9.47 49.55 -3.79
C CYS A 152 -10.98 49.25 -3.80
N TRP A 153 -11.64 49.47 -2.65
CA TRP A 153 -13.08 49.24 -2.51
C TRP A 153 -13.90 50.39 -3.09
N GLN A 154 -14.23 50.32 -4.38
CA GLN A 154 -14.98 51.34 -5.11
C GLN A 154 -16.23 50.77 -5.78
N ARG A 155 -17.20 51.65 -6.05
CA ARG A 155 -18.37 51.30 -6.87
C ARG A 155 -17.93 51.03 -8.31
N PRO A 156 -18.56 50.08 -9.03
CA PRO A 156 -18.27 49.84 -10.45
C PRO A 156 -18.40 51.10 -11.33
N GLU A 157 -19.26 52.05 -10.95
CA GLU A 157 -19.49 53.30 -11.67
C GLU A 157 -18.32 54.29 -11.54
N ASP A 158 -17.56 54.21 -10.44
CA ASP A 158 -16.51 55.16 -10.08
C ASP A 158 -15.09 54.55 -10.20
N MET A 159 -14.96 53.40 -10.86
CA MET A 159 -13.70 52.66 -10.93
C MET A 159 -12.55 53.53 -11.43
N THR A 160 -11.51 53.62 -10.62
CA THR A 160 -10.23 54.27 -10.96
C THR A 160 -9.10 53.26 -11.18
N THR A 161 -9.36 51.97 -10.92
CA THR A 161 -8.41 50.86 -11.08
C THR A 161 -8.14 50.55 -12.55
N SER A 162 -7.00 49.92 -12.82
CA SER A 162 -6.57 49.62 -14.19
C SER A 162 -7.62 48.76 -14.91
N ARG A 163 -8.01 49.18 -16.12
CA ARG A 163 -8.92 48.42 -17.01
C ARG A 163 -8.16 47.71 -18.14
N LYS A 164 -6.92 47.34 -17.88
CA LYS A 164 -6.06 46.65 -18.85
C LYS A 164 -6.72 45.34 -19.28
N ALA A 165 -6.73 45.08 -20.58
CA ALA A 165 -7.25 43.83 -21.12
C ALA A 165 -6.09 42.89 -21.50
N TYR A 166 -6.23 41.62 -21.13
CA TYR A 166 -5.29 40.55 -21.44
C TYR A 166 -5.92 39.59 -22.44
N ARG A 167 -5.11 39.15 -23.40
CA ARG A 167 -5.55 38.25 -24.47
C ARG A 167 -4.65 37.05 -24.59
N ILE A 168 -5.25 35.96 -25.06
CA ILE A 168 -4.55 34.82 -25.61
C ILE A 168 -4.52 34.96 -27.13
N ASP A 169 -3.40 34.60 -27.73
CA ASP A 169 -3.18 34.61 -29.16
C ASP A 169 -2.14 33.55 -29.57
N GLN A 170 -1.73 33.53 -30.83
CA GLN A 170 -0.72 32.59 -31.35
C GLN A 170 0.56 32.53 -30.50
N ASN A 171 0.99 33.66 -29.96
CA ASN A 171 2.22 33.77 -29.19
C ASN A 171 2.00 33.56 -27.68
N ASN A 172 0.77 33.71 -27.22
CA ASN A 172 0.37 33.58 -25.82
C ASN A 172 -0.78 32.57 -25.70
N PRO A 173 -0.50 31.25 -25.69
CA PRO A 173 -1.54 30.22 -25.73
C PRO A 173 -2.33 30.13 -24.41
N GLY A 174 -3.63 29.85 -24.49
CA GLY A 174 -4.50 29.56 -23.34
C GLY A 174 -5.64 28.61 -23.74
N SER A 175 -5.30 27.34 -23.94
CA SER A 175 -6.21 26.34 -24.52
C SER A 175 -7.40 26.00 -23.63
N ASP A 176 -7.24 26.14 -22.31
CA ASP A 176 -8.28 26.01 -21.29
C ASP A 176 -9.35 27.10 -21.43
N LEU A 177 -8.94 28.38 -21.45
CA LEU A 177 -9.82 29.52 -21.67
C LEU A 177 -10.55 29.43 -23.03
N ALA A 178 -9.83 29.06 -24.09
CA ALA A 178 -10.41 28.87 -25.40
C ALA A 178 -11.43 27.71 -25.41
N GLY A 179 -11.09 26.57 -24.80
CA GLY A 179 -11.96 25.41 -24.71
C GLY A 179 -13.27 25.71 -23.97
N GLU A 180 -13.19 26.35 -22.80
CA GLU A 180 -14.37 26.70 -22.02
C GLU A 180 -15.22 27.77 -22.72
N THR A 181 -14.59 28.77 -23.36
CA THR A 181 -15.32 29.79 -24.13
C THR A 181 -16.06 29.18 -25.33
N ALA A 182 -15.45 28.21 -26.01
CA ALA A 182 -16.10 27.46 -27.08
C ALA A 182 -17.27 26.62 -26.55
N ALA A 183 -17.11 25.97 -25.39
CA ALA A 183 -18.17 25.21 -24.74
C ALA A 183 -19.36 26.11 -24.36
N ALA A 184 -19.09 27.28 -23.78
CA ALA A 184 -20.10 28.27 -23.41
C ALA A 184 -20.93 28.72 -24.61
N MET A 185 -20.28 29.10 -25.71
CA MET A 185 -20.95 29.51 -26.95
C MET A 185 -21.71 28.35 -27.61
N ALA A 186 -21.15 27.13 -27.60
CA ALA A 186 -21.81 25.95 -28.13
C ALA A 186 -23.07 25.58 -27.32
N ALA A 187 -23.00 25.56 -25.99
CA ALA A 187 -24.13 25.30 -25.12
C ALA A 187 -25.22 26.37 -25.30
N ALA A 188 -24.85 27.65 -25.30
CA ALA A 188 -25.78 28.75 -25.53
C ALA A 188 -26.43 28.69 -26.92
N SER A 189 -25.71 28.21 -27.94
CA SER A 189 -26.29 28.05 -29.28
C SER A 189 -27.49 27.10 -29.28
N ILE A 190 -27.51 26.07 -28.42
CA ILE A 190 -28.62 25.13 -28.28
C ILE A 190 -29.82 25.84 -27.66
N VAL A 191 -29.59 26.66 -26.62
CA VAL A 191 -30.63 27.47 -25.97
C VAL A 191 -31.33 28.37 -26.98
N PHE A 192 -30.58 29.10 -27.80
CA PHE A 192 -31.15 30.04 -28.78
C PHE A 192 -31.59 29.39 -30.09
N ARG A 193 -31.33 28.09 -30.31
CA ARG A 193 -31.58 27.42 -31.61
C ARG A 193 -33.01 27.60 -32.12
N ARG A 194 -34.00 27.56 -31.22
CA ARG A 194 -35.42 27.72 -31.56
C ARG A 194 -35.93 29.15 -31.45
N TYR A 195 -35.34 29.97 -30.58
CA TYR A 195 -35.82 31.31 -30.24
C TYR A 195 -35.16 32.41 -31.09
N ASN A 196 -33.88 32.25 -31.44
CA ASN A 196 -33.15 33.14 -32.32
C ASN A 196 -32.11 32.33 -33.14
N PRO A 197 -32.53 31.69 -34.24
CA PRO A 197 -31.66 30.84 -35.04
C PRO A 197 -30.46 31.58 -35.64
N ALA A 198 -30.58 32.87 -35.91
CA ALA A 198 -29.48 33.69 -36.42
C ALA A 198 -28.38 33.87 -35.36
N TYR A 199 -28.77 34.20 -34.12
CA TYR A 199 -27.85 34.31 -33.00
C TYR A 199 -27.23 32.96 -32.62
N SER A 200 -28.02 31.88 -32.65
CA SER A 200 -27.52 30.50 -32.47
C SER A 200 -26.40 30.16 -33.48
N ARG A 201 -26.57 30.48 -34.77
CA ARG A 201 -25.53 30.30 -35.78
C ARG A 201 -24.30 31.17 -35.52
N LEU A 202 -24.50 32.42 -35.11
CA LEU A 202 -23.39 33.31 -34.76
C LEU A 202 -22.54 32.71 -33.62
N LEU A 203 -23.18 32.21 -32.56
CA LEU A 203 -22.51 31.55 -31.45
C LEU A 203 -21.74 30.30 -31.90
N LEU A 204 -22.33 29.46 -32.76
CA LEU A 204 -21.63 28.29 -33.31
C LEU A 204 -20.42 28.68 -34.16
N THR A 205 -20.51 29.76 -34.93
CA THR A 205 -19.37 30.28 -35.70
C THR A 205 -18.21 30.67 -34.79
N HIS A 206 -18.47 31.46 -33.74
CA HIS A 206 -17.43 31.83 -32.77
C HIS A 206 -16.92 30.60 -32.00
N ALA A 207 -17.80 29.70 -31.54
CA ALA A 207 -17.41 28.45 -30.88
C ALA A 207 -16.46 27.62 -31.73
N THR A 208 -16.78 27.48 -33.03
CA THR A 208 -15.96 26.73 -33.98
C THR A 208 -14.63 27.43 -34.23
N GLN A 209 -14.61 28.75 -34.39
CA GLN A 209 -13.37 29.50 -34.63
C GLN A 209 -12.43 29.50 -33.41
N VAL A 210 -12.97 29.60 -32.20
CA VAL A 210 -12.22 29.45 -30.95
C VAL A 210 -11.70 28.00 -30.80
N PHE A 211 -12.50 27.00 -31.20
CA PHE A 211 -12.15 25.57 -31.16
C PHE A 211 -11.19 25.11 -32.27
N MET A 212 -11.14 25.77 -33.44
CA MET A 212 -10.31 25.42 -34.61
C MET A 212 -8.80 25.44 -34.36
N ARG A 213 -8.35 25.90 -33.18
CA ARG A 213 -6.99 25.66 -32.67
C ARG A 213 -6.68 24.17 -32.39
N LEU A 214 -7.70 23.31 -32.28
CA LEU A 214 -7.54 21.86 -32.22
C LEU A 214 -7.40 21.24 -33.62
N TYR A 215 -7.92 21.86 -34.67
CA TYR A 215 -7.94 21.27 -36.02
C TYR A 215 -6.67 21.49 -36.85
N ALA A 216 -5.94 22.58 -36.63
CA ALA A 216 -4.65 22.80 -37.29
C ALA A 216 -3.53 21.87 -36.74
N MET A 217 -3.65 21.40 -35.50
CA MET A 217 -2.85 20.27 -35.00
C MET A 217 -3.45 18.90 -35.40
N ALA A 218 -4.77 18.81 -35.61
CA ALA A 218 -5.42 17.57 -36.01
C ALA A 218 -5.21 17.21 -37.49
N THR A 219 -4.88 18.11 -38.41
CA THR A 219 -4.65 17.73 -39.83
C THR A 219 -3.31 17.05 -40.06
N CYS A 220 -2.28 17.37 -39.27
CA CYS A 220 -1.09 16.51 -39.17
C CYS A 220 -1.38 15.20 -38.43
N LEU A 221 -2.41 15.17 -37.57
CA LEU A 221 -2.82 13.95 -36.87
C LEU A 221 -3.73 13.05 -37.72
N PHE A 222 -4.60 13.58 -38.60
CA PHE A 222 -5.56 12.80 -39.39
C PHE A 222 -4.92 12.07 -40.58
N LEU A 223 -3.81 12.58 -41.13
CA LEU A 223 -2.97 11.82 -42.07
C LEU A 223 -2.07 10.78 -41.37
N LEU A 224 -1.85 10.92 -40.06
CA LEU A 224 -1.22 9.88 -39.22
C LEU A 224 -2.25 8.88 -38.66
N ILE A 225 -3.51 9.24 -38.43
CA ILE A 225 -4.55 8.33 -37.90
C ILE A 225 -4.98 7.26 -38.92
N GLY A 226 -4.70 7.45 -40.22
CA GLY A 226 -4.87 6.40 -41.24
C GLY A 226 -3.77 5.33 -41.23
N ILE A 227 -2.62 5.56 -40.56
CA ILE A 227 -1.46 4.64 -40.52
C ILE A 227 -0.86 4.54 -39.10
N VAL A 228 -1.57 4.97 -38.06
CA VAL A 228 -1.19 4.73 -36.66
C VAL A 228 -2.16 3.69 -36.11
N PRO A 229 -1.69 2.50 -35.71
CA PRO A 229 -2.56 1.55 -35.02
C PRO A 229 -3.15 2.27 -33.82
N LEU A 230 -4.42 2.00 -33.47
CA LEU A 230 -4.99 2.42 -32.19
C LEU A 230 -3.89 2.29 -31.13
N ALA A 231 -3.42 3.41 -30.59
CA ALA A 231 -2.66 3.37 -29.36
C ALA A 231 -3.66 2.95 -28.28
N LEU A 232 -3.90 1.65 -28.18
CA LEU A 232 -4.07 1.00 -26.89
C LEU A 232 -3.10 1.71 -25.96
N ALA A 233 -3.59 2.31 -24.86
CA ALA A 233 -2.72 2.67 -23.76
C ALA A 233 -1.76 1.49 -23.57
N GLY A 234 -0.47 1.70 -23.88
CA GLY A 234 0.48 0.60 -24.03
C GLY A 234 0.42 -0.23 -22.76
N ALA A 235 0.18 -1.54 -22.88
CA ALA A 235 0.11 -2.40 -21.71
C ALA A 235 1.38 -2.19 -20.87
N HIS A 236 1.20 -1.87 -19.59
CA HIS A 236 2.32 -1.67 -18.66
C HIS A 236 3.26 -2.87 -18.70
N ASN A 237 4.57 -2.62 -18.74
CA ASN A 237 5.56 -3.68 -18.68
C ASN A 237 5.74 -4.14 -17.23
N TYR A 238 4.85 -5.02 -16.78
CA TYR A 238 4.87 -5.54 -15.41
C TYR A 238 6.16 -6.30 -15.08
N GLY A 239 6.82 -6.93 -16.05
CA GLY A 239 8.13 -7.55 -15.88
C GLY A 239 9.21 -6.54 -15.51
N GLN A 240 9.25 -5.40 -16.21
CA GLN A 240 10.16 -4.31 -15.88
C GLN A 240 9.84 -3.70 -14.51
N ALA A 241 8.55 -3.47 -14.21
CA ALA A 241 8.11 -2.96 -12.90
C ALA A 241 8.52 -3.92 -11.75
N LEU A 242 8.42 -5.24 -11.98
CA LEU A 242 8.84 -6.27 -11.03
C LEU A 242 10.34 -6.22 -10.75
N THR A 243 11.19 -6.23 -11.79
CA THR A 243 12.65 -6.11 -11.64
C THR A 243 13.01 -4.86 -10.84
N LYS A 244 12.38 -3.73 -11.17
CA LYS A 244 12.60 -2.46 -10.45
C LYS A 244 12.18 -2.55 -8.99
N SER A 245 10.99 -3.09 -8.69
CA SER A 245 10.52 -3.24 -7.31
C SER A 245 11.49 -4.05 -6.43
N ILE A 246 12.18 -5.05 -7.01
CA ILE A 246 13.18 -5.84 -6.27
C ILE A 246 14.47 -5.03 -6.04
N LEU A 247 14.89 -4.18 -6.98
CA LEU A 247 16.03 -3.29 -6.80
C LEU A 247 15.85 -2.31 -5.63
N PHE A 248 14.61 -1.89 -5.35
CA PHE A 248 14.34 -1.05 -4.17
C PHE A 248 14.77 -1.73 -2.86
N PHE A 249 14.51 -3.03 -2.70
CA PHE A 249 14.97 -3.74 -1.50
C PHE A 249 16.50 -3.76 -1.37
N GLU A 250 17.24 -3.91 -2.47
CA GLU A 250 18.70 -3.77 -2.44
C GLU A 250 19.15 -2.37 -2.01
N ALA A 251 18.40 -1.34 -2.41
CA ALA A 251 18.64 0.03 -2.01
C ALA A 251 18.30 0.32 -0.53
N GLN A 252 17.48 -0.52 0.13
CA GLN A 252 17.12 -0.39 1.55
C GLN A 252 18.04 -1.17 2.50
N ARG A 253 18.98 -1.99 2.00
CA ARG A 253 19.80 -2.86 2.86
C ARG A 253 20.67 -2.06 3.85
N SER A 254 20.69 -2.48 5.10
CA SER A 254 21.67 -2.07 6.13
C SER A 254 22.71 -3.18 6.32
N GLY A 255 23.93 -2.85 6.76
CA GLY A 255 25.00 -3.81 7.04
C GLY A 255 25.99 -4.00 5.89
N TYR A 256 26.64 -5.17 5.89
CA TYR A 256 27.63 -5.55 4.86
C TYR A 256 26.95 -5.95 3.55
N LEU A 257 26.73 -4.98 2.67
CA LEU A 257 26.22 -5.21 1.31
C LEU A 257 27.02 -6.29 0.54
N PRO A 258 26.35 -7.21 -0.19
CA PRO A 258 27.04 -8.27 -0.91
C PRO A 258 27.72 -7.74 -2.19
N GLY A 259 28.84 -8.35 -2.58
CA GLY A 259 29.62 -7.91 -3.76
C GLY A 259 28.85 -7.96 -5.09
N ASN A 260 27.85 -8.84 -5.20
CA ASN A 260 26.98 -8.98 -6.36
C ASN A 260 25.76 -8.02 -6.34
N GLN A 261 25.65 -7.09 -5.37
CA GLN A 261 24.54 -6.14 -5.33
C GLN A 261 24.46 -5.29 -6.61
N ARG A 262 23.25 -5.13 -7.17
CA ARG A 262 22.98 -4.40 -8.41
C ARG A 262 22.87 -2.90 -8.17
N VAL A 263 22.32 -2.47 -7.04
CA VAL A 263 22.31 -1.06 -6.63
C VAL A 263 23.72 -0.61 -6.22
N LYS A 264 24.42 0.04 -7.15
CA LYS A 264 25.85 0.38 -7.00
C LYS A 264 26.12 1.65 -6.19
N TRP A 265 25.16 2.56 -6.02
CA TRP A 265 25.39 3.83 -5.31
C TRP A 265 25.33 3.72 -3.77
N ARG A 266 24.96 2.56 -3.21
CA ARG A 266 24.98 2.27 -1.77
C ARG A 266 26.33 1.68 -1.31
N GLY A 267 26.70 1.96 -0.06
CA GLY A 267 27.85 1.39 0.65
C GLY A 267 27.46 0.67 1.95
N HIS A 268 28.44 0.05 2.61
CA HIS A 268 28.23 -0.59 3.92
C HIS A 268 27.82 0.43 4.98
N SER A 269 26.83 0.11 5.80
CA SER A 269 26.29 1.02 6.83
C SER A 269 25.80 0.25 8.06
N GLY A 270 25.60 0.92 9.19
CA GLY A 270 25.05 0.27 10.40
C GLY A 270 25.92 -0.87 10.95
N LEU A 271 27.23 -0.80 10.76
CA LEU A 271 28.17 -1.90 11.05
C LEU A 271 28.39 -2.17 12.55
N MET A 272 27.80 -1.32 13.41
CA MET A 272 27.91 -1.40 14.86
C MET A 272 26.56 -1.69 15.52
N ASP A 273 25.53 -1.96 14.72
CA ASP A 273 24.17 -2.24 15.18
C ASP A 273 24.17 -3.43 16.16
N GLY A 274 23.64 -3.21 17.36
CA GLY A 274 23.58 -4.22 18.42
C GLY A 274 24.83 -4.36 19.29
N LYS A 275 25.99 -3.82 18.88
CA LYS A 275 27.27 -3.98 19.61
C LYS A 275 27.18 -3.50 21.06
N ALA A 276 26.54 -2.35 21.28
CA ALA A 276 26.32 -1.78 22.62
C ALA A 276 25.42 -2.65 23.52
N ASN A 277 24.62 -3.54 22.92
CA ASN A 277 23.72 -4.46 23.59
C ASN A 277 24.32 -5.89 23.72
N GLY A 278 25.56 -6.11 23.29
CA GLY A 278 26.22 -7.42 23.32
C GLY A 278 25.69 -8.42 22.29
N VAL A 279 25.05 -7.96 21.22
CA VAL A 279 24.47 -8.79 20.14
C VAL A 279 24.93 -8.30 18.77
N ASP A 280 24.94 -9.16 17.76
CA ASP A 280 25.13 -8.74 16.37
C ASP A 280 23.75 -8.46 15.75
N LEU A 281 23.44 -7.20 15.47
CA LEU A 281 22.23 -6.81 14.74
C LEU A 281 22.56 -6.16 13.39
N VAL A 282 23.76 -6.38 12.85
CA VAL A 282 24.14 -5.88 11.51
C VAL A 282 23.34 -6.62 10.44
N GLY A 283 22.74 -5.87 9.51
CA GLY A 283 21.85 -6.41 8.48
C GLY A 283 20.46 -5.78 8.51
N GLY A 284 19.53 -6.39 7.77
CA GLY A 284 18.13 -5.99 7.70
C GLY A 284 17.90 -4.82 6.75
N TYR A 285 16.70 -4.26 6.80
CA TYR A 285 16.29 -3.15 5.94
C TYR A 285 16.12 -1.87 6.76
N TYR A 286 16.53 -0.73 6.21
CA TYR A 286 15.98 0.54 6.62
C TYR A 286 14.52 0.63 6.19
N ASP A 287 13.69 1.22 7.03
CA ASP A 287 12.24 1.16 6.91
C ASP A 287 11.71 1.94 5.70
N ALA A 288 12.10 3.22 5.59
CA ALA A 288 11.56 4.17 4.62
C ALA A 288 12.65 5.10 4.08
N GLY A 289 12.46 6.43 4.19
CA GLY A 289 13.45 7.45 3.85
C GLY A 289 14.53 7.67 4.90
N ASP A 290 14.41 6.99 6.03
CA ASP A 290 15.24 7.08 7.23
C ASP A 290 16.22 5.92 7.37
N ASN A 291 16.97 5.92 8.47
CA ASN A 291 17.96 4.89 8.74
C ASN A 291 17.62 4.07 10.00
N VAL A 292 16.35 4.07 10.42
CA VAL A 292 15.87 3.21 11.52
C VAL A 292 15.44 1.86 10.98
N LYS A 293 15.68 0.83 11.78
CA LYS A 293 15.19 -0.53 11.52
C LYS A 293 14.01 -0.81 12.44
N PHE A 294 12.80 -0.53 11.97
CA PHE A 294 11.57 -0.85 12.69
C PHE A 294 11.15 -2.30 12.42
N GLY A 295 11.09 -3.12 13.46
CA GLY A 295 10.92 -4.57 13.37
C GLY A 295 9.52 -4.99 12.92
N LEU A 296 8.48 -4.31 13.39
CA LEU A 296 7.09 -4.65 13.05
C LEU A 296 6.80 -4.49 11.54
N PRO A 297 7.02 -3.32 10.91
CA PRO A 297 6.85 -3.17 9.46
C PRO A 297 7.85 -3.99 8.64
N MET A 298 9.07 -4.23 9.14
CA MET A 298 10.04 -5.10 8.46
C MET A 298 9.58 -6.56 8.44
N ALA A 299 9.06 -7.07 9.55
CA ALA A 299 8.52 -8.43 9.62
C ALA A 299 7.33 -8.57 8.64
N PHE A 300 6.41 -7.61 8.63
CA PHE A 300 5.31 -7.57 7.65
C PHE A 300 5.79 -7.57 6.20
N THR A 301 6.83 -6.77 5.89
CA THR A 301 7.48 -6.76 4.58
C THR A 301 7.98 -8.15 4.19
N VAL A 302 8.68 -8.84 5.09
CA VAL A 302 9.19 -10.20 4.85
C VAL A 302 8.05 -11.21 4.67
N THR A 303 6.97 -11.09 5.44
CA THR A 303 5.78 -11.93 5.28
C THR A 303 5.15 -11.73 3.90
N MET A 304 4.98 -10.48 3.45
CA MET A 304 4.36 -10.17 2.15
C MET A 304 5.23 -10.56 0.94
N MET A 305 6.56 -10.38 1.02
CA MET A 305 7.47 -10.90 0.00
C MET A 305 7.42 -12.44 -0.05
N SER A 306 7.39 -13.09 1.11
CA SER A 306 7.27 -14.55 1.18
C SER A 306 5.94 -15.04 0.63
N TRP A 307 4.83 -14.38 0.96
CA TRP A 307 3.52 -14.72 0.44
C TRP A 307 3.46 -14.56 -1.08
N SER A 308 4.06 -13.48 -1.61
CA SER A 308 4.21 -13.27 -3.05
C SER A 308 4.93 -14.43 -3.74
N ILE A 309 6.02 -14.94 -3.17
CA ILE A 309 6.76 -16.09 -3.73
C ILE A 309 5.97 -17.39 -3.59
N ILE A 310 5.27 -17.59 -2.47
CA ILE A 310 4.47 -18.80 -2.24
C ILE A 310 3.34 -18.90 -3.26
N GLU A 311 2.68 -17.80 -3.58
CA GLU A 311 1.60 -17.80 -4.58
C GLU A 311 2.19 -17.78 -6.01
N TYR A 312 3.16 -16.92 -6.30
CA TYR A 312 3.57 -16.59 -7.67
C TYR A 312 5.02 -16.96 -8.02
N GLY A 313 5.64 -17.87 -7.26
CA GLY A 313 7.02 -18.29 -7.46
C GLY A 313 7.33 -18.85 -8.85
N LYS A 314 6.36 -19.50 -9.50
CA LYS A 314 6.52 -19.98 -10.90
C LYS A 314 6.61 -18.81 -11.88
N GLN A 315 5.75 -17.80 -11.71
CA GLN A 315 5.71 -16.61 -12.55
C GLN A 315 6.96 -15.73 -12.33
N LEU A 316 7.42 -15.63 -11.08
CA LEU A 316 8.70 -15.01 -10.74
C LEU A 316 9.89 -15.73 -11.38
N ALA A 317 9.84 -17.07 -11.47
CA ALA A 317 10.89 -17.84 -12.14
C ALA A 317 10.88 -17.61 -13.66
N GLN A 318 9.68 -17.55 -14.26
CA GLN A 318 9.51 -17.26 -15.68
C GLN A 318 10.02 -15.85 -16.05
N SER A 319 9.91 -14.88 -15.14
CA SER A 319 10.48 -13.55 -15.33
C SER A 319 11.97 -13.43 -14.97
N GLY A 320 12.60 -14.52 -14.52
CA GLY A 320 14.01 -14.53 -14.09
C GLY A 320 14.28 -13.84 -12.73
N GLU A 321 13.24 -13.49 -11.97
CA GLU A 321 13.35 -12.69 -10.75
C GLU A 321 13.19 -13.50 -9.45
N LEU A 322 12.86 -14.80 -9.52
CA LEU A 322 12.67 -15.65 -8.33
C LEU A 322 13.90 -15.64 -7.42
N GLY A 323 15.11 -15.77 -7.98
CA GLY A 323 16.34 -15.74 -7.19
C GLY A 323 16.53 -14.43 -6.43
N HIS A 324 16.33 -13.30 -7.11
CA HIS A 324 16.44 -11.98 -6.49
C HIS A 324 15.36 -11.72 -5.43
N ALA A 325 14.12 -12.19 -5.66
CA ALA A 325 13.05 -12.12 -4.67
C ALA A 325 13.36 -12.99 -3.43
N MET A 326 13.90 -14.19 -3.63
CA MET A 326 14.34 -15.06 -2.54
C MET A 326 15.52 -14.45 -1.76
N ASP A 327 16.48 -13.81 -2.42
CA ASP A 327 17.57 -13.09 -1.76
C ASP A 327 17.04 -11.91 -0.93
N ALA A 328 16.01 -11.22 -1.41
CA ALA A 328 15.36 -10.15 -0.65
C ALA A 328 14.67 -10.67 0.61
N VAL A 329 13.96 -11.80 0.53
CA VAL A 329 13.40 -12.48 1.73
C VAL A 329 14.52 -12.92 2.66
N LYS A 330 15.57 -13.55 2.11
CA LYS A 330 16.69 -14.06 2.91
C LYS A 330 17.34 -12.96 3.72
N TRP A 331 17.62 -11.81 3.11
CA TRP A 331 18.23 -10.65 3.78
C TRP A 331 17.45 -10.19 5.01
N GLY A 332 16.12 -10.11 4.90
CA GLY A 332 15.25 -9.78 6.04
C GLY A 332 15.27 -10.89 7.09
N THR A 333 15.13 -12.14 6.69
CA THR A 333 15.12 -13.28 7.65
C THR A 333 16.45 -13.51 8.36
N ASP A 334 17.60 -13.28 7.71
CA ASP A 334 18.92 -13.37 8.33
C ASP A 334 19.02 -12.37 9.49
N TYR A 335 18.49 -11.16 9.31
CA TYR A 335 18.39 -10.16 10.37
C TYR A 335 17.40 -10.57 11.47
N LEU A 336 16.23 -11.08 11.13
CA LEU A 336 15.24 -11.51 12.13
C LEU A 336 15.74 -12.68 12.99
N ILE A 337 16.56 -13.58 12.43
CA ILE A 337 17.26 -14.64 13.19
C ILE A 337 18.20 -14.02 14.21
N LYS A 338 19.03 -13.06 13.80
CA LYS A 338 19.94 -12.33 14.69
C LYS A 338 19.19 -11.57 15.80
N ALA A 339 18.04 -10.98 15.44
CA ALA A 339 17.19 -10.23 16.34
C ALA A 339 16.47 -11.12 17.38
N HIS A 340 16.40 -12.43 17.16
CA HIS A 340 15.77 -13.41 18.06
C HIS A 340 16.82 -14.36 18.67
N PRO A 341 17.71 -13.88 19.56
CA PRO A 341 18.84 -14.67 20.09
C PRO A 341 18.43 -15.73 21.12
N GLN A 342 17.25 -15.59 21.74
CA GLN A 342 16.72 -16.50 22.76
C GLN A 342 15.20 -16.62 22.62
N PRO A 343 14.57 -17.74 23.03
CA PRO A 343 13.16 -18.03 22.74
C PRO A 343 12.13 -16.95 23.12
N HIS A 344 12.42 -16.14 24.14
CA HIS A 344 11.53 -15.08 24.62
C HIS A 344 12.21 -13.70 24.63
N VAL A 345 13.16 -13.46 23.70
CA VAL A 345 13.85 -12.17 23.55
C VAL A 345 13.88 -11.81 22.08
N LEU A 346 13.21 -10.73 21.69
CA LEU A 346 13.19 -10.24 20.31
C LEU A 346 13.56 -8.76 20.26
N TYR A 347 14.62 -8.42 19.53
CA TYR A 347 14.99 -7.04 19.22
C TYR A 347 14.07 -6.49 18.13
N GLY A 348 13.30 -5.47 18.47
CA GLY A 348 12.25 -4.90 17.63
C GLY A 348 12.63 -3.58 16.97
N GLU A 349 13.69 -2.92 17.42
CA GLU A 349 14.10 -1.63 16.86
C GLU A 349 15.61 -1.44 17.00
N VAL A 350 16.26 -0.90 15.96
CA VAL A 350 17.66 -0.45 16.06
C VAL A 350 17.77 1.01 15.69
N GLY A 351 18.14 1.78 16.72
CA GLY A 351 18.32 3.22 16.84
C GLY A 351 17.05 4.02 17.01
N ASP A 352 17.21 5.29 17.37
CA ASP A 352 16.13 6.13 17.89
C ASP A 352 15.59 7.06 16.80
N GLY A 353 14.30 6.94 16.48
CA GLY A 353 13.67 7.72 15.44
C GLY A 353 13.78 9.23 15.63
N ASN A 354 13.75 9.77 16.86
CA ASN A 354 13.84 11.21 17.05
C ASN A 354 15.24 11.72 16.65
N THR A 355 16.30 11.04 17.11
CA THR A 355 17.67 11.41 16.76
C THR A 355 17.99 11.14 15.29
N ASP A 356 17.43 10.08 14.70
CA ASP A 356 17.60 9.76 13.28
C ASP A 356 16.91 10.79 12.38
N HIS A 357 15.71 11.23 12.76
CA HIS A 357 14.91 12.22 12.04
C HIS A 357 15.35 13.66 12.30
N TYR A 358 16.15 13.89 13.33
CA TYR A 358 16.85 15.15 13.53
C TYR A 358 17.99 15.38 12.52
N CYS A 359 18.46 14.31 11.86
CA CYS A 359 19.60 14.32 10.93
C CYS A 359 19.21 13.91 9.51
N TRP A 360 19.79 14.58 8.51
CA TRP A 360 19.64 14.20 7.10
C TRP A 360 20.96 13.64 6.55
N GLN A 361 21.35 12.43 6.96
CA GLN A 361 22.64 11.83 6.59
C GLN A 361 22.45 10.59 5.74
N ARG A 362 23.42 10.31 4.86
CA ARG A 362 23.50 9.02 4.18
C ARG A 362 23.67 7.90 5.23
N PRO A 363 23.13 6.69 5.00
CA PRO A 363 23.31 5.57 5.92
C PRO A 363 24.78 5.32 6.29
N GLU A 364 25.69 5.55 5.36
CA GLU A 364 27.13 5.30 5.52
C GLU A 364 27.83 6.35 6.42
N ASP A 365 27.20 7.50 6.69
CA ASP A 365 27.71 8.60 7.53
C ASP A 365 26.97 8.74 8.86
N MET A 366 26.11 7.79 9.21
CA MET A 366 25.29 7.91 10.41
C MET A 366 26.12 8.16 11.67
N THR A 367 25.83 9.28 12.33
CA THR A 367 26.33 9.60 13.68
C THR A 367 25.23 9.56 14.74
N THR A 368 24.02 9.17 14.35
CA THR A 368 22.83 9.11 15.21
C THR A 368 22.85 7.89 16.13
N SER A 369 22.04 7.92 17.19
CA SER A 369 21.96 6.79 18.13
C SER A 369 21.46 5.53 17.41
N ARG A 370 22.22 4.44 17.54
CA ARG A 370 21.87 3.10 17.03
C ARG A 370 21.57 2.12 18.17
N LYS A 371 21.07 2.64 19.30
CA LYS A 371 20.63 1.84 20.45
C LYS A 371 19.58 0.81 20.01
N ALA A 372 19.78 -0.45 20.37
CA ALA A 372 18.80 -1.49 20.09
C ALA A 372 17.78 -1.63 21.23
N TYR A 373 16.51 -1.79 20.87
CA TYR A 373 15.39 -2.01 21.78
C TYR A 373 14.78 -3.38 21.54
N ARG A 374 14.24 -3.99 22.59
CA ARG A 374 13.74 -5.36 22.57
C ARG A 374 12.48 -5.51 23.39
N ILE A 375 11.76 -6.59 23.11
CA ILE A 375 10.71 -7.15 23.95
C ILE A 375 11.22 -8.44 24.61
N ASP A 376 10.72 -8.70 25.80
CA ASP A 376 10.99 -9.92 26.58
C ASP A 376 9.79 -10.29 27.45
N GLN A 377 9.92 -11.31 28.31
CA GLN A 377 8.83 -11.77 29.17
C GLN A 377 8.28 -10.70 30.11
N ASN A 378 9.12 -9.75 30.53
CA ASN A 378 8.74 -8.67 31.44
C ASN A 378 8.24 -7.43 30.69
N ASN A 379 8.64 -7.28 29.43
CA ASN A 379 8.26 -6.20 28.53
C ASN A 379 7.74 -6.82 27.22
N PRO A 380 6.52 -7.38 27.20
CA PRO A 380 6.01 -8.18 26.09
C PRO A 380 5.67 -7.35 24.84
N GLY A 381 5.50 -8.04 23.71
CA GLY A 381 5.07 -7.45 22.43
C GLY A 381 4.58 -8.52 21.44
N SER A 382 3.34 -8.96 21.64
CA SER A 382 2.68 -10.04 20.90
C SER A 382 2.44 -9.72 19.43
N ASP A 383 2.18 -8.46 19.12
CA ASP A 383 2.08 -7.95 17.75
C ASP A 383 3.41 -8.14 17.00
N LEU A 384 4.50 -7.58 17.53
CA LEU A 384 5.84 -7.71 16.95
C LEU A 384 6.30 -9.17 16.88
N ALA A 385 6.16 -9.94 17.96
CA ALA A 385 6.56 -11.34 18.00
C ALA A 385 5.68 -12.21 17.07
N GLY A 386 4.37 -11.95 17.02
CA GLY A 386 3.41 -12.66 16.17
C GLY A 386 3.65 -12.40 14.69
N GLU A 387 3.91 -11.15 14.29
CA GLU A 387 4.27 -10.82 12.90
C GLU A 387 5.64 -11.42 12.52
N THR A 388 6.61 -11.41 13.43
CA THR A 388 7.93 -12.03 13.17
C THR A 388 7.81 -13.55 13.04
N ALA A 389 6.95 -14.19 13.83
CA ALA A 389 6.61 -15.60 13.67
C ALA A 389 5.97 -15.88 12.31
N ALA A 390 5.02 -15.04 11.87
CA ALA A 390 4.40 -15.13 10.54
C ALA A 390 5.44 -15.00 9.41
N ALA A 391 6.34 -14.02 9.51
CA ALA A 391 7.41 -13.79 8.54
C ALA A 391 8.33 -15.00 8.37
N MET A 392 8.80 -15.57 9.49
CA MET A 392 9.67 -16.74 9.48
C MET A 392 8.94 -18.00 9.04
N ALA A 393 7.68 -18.20 9.44
CA ALA A 393 6.86 -19.31 8.99
C ALA A 393 6.61 -19.26 7.47
N ALA A 394 6.22 -18.11 6.93
CA ALA A 394 6.04 -17.89 5.50
C ALA A 394 7.36 -18.13 4.73
N ALA A 395 8.46 -17.51 5.17
CA ALA A 395 9.76 -17.69 4.54
C ALA A 395 10.25 -19.15 4.59
N SER A 396 9.93 -19.90 5.64
CA SER A 396 10.27 -21.32 5.72
C SER A 396 9.66 -22.14 4.57
N ILE A 397 8.48 -21.75 4.07
CA ILE A 397 7.83 -22.40 2.93
C ILE A 397 8.62 -22.10 1.66
N VAL A 398 9.02 -20.84 1.46
CA VAL A 398 9.83 -20.39 0.31
C VAL A 398 11.13 -21.19 0.21
N PHE A 399 11.87 -21.34 1.32
CA PHE A 399 13.16 -22.04 1.32
C PHE A 399 13.05 -23.56 1.44
N ARG A 400 11.86 -24.14 1.63
CA ARG A 400 11.69 -25.57 1.93
C ARG A 400 12.39 -26.50 0.97
N ARG A 401 12.32 -26.21 -0.33
CA ARG A 401 12.93 -27.04 -1.39
C ARG A 401 14.36 -26.63 -1.72
N TYR A 402 14.67 -25.33 -1.62
CA TYR A 402 15.96 -24.77 -2.04
C TYR A 402 17.02 -24.82 -0.94
N ASN A 403 16.62 -24.66 0.32
CA ASN A 403 17.49 -24.75 1.49
C ASN A 403 16.72 -25.33 2.70
N PRO A 404 16.56 -26.66 2.76
CA PRO A 404 15.78 -27.32 3.82
C PRO A 404 16.33 -27.07 5.23
N ALA A 405 17.64 -26.89 5.39
CA ALA A 405 18.27 -26.60 6.67
C ALA A 405 17.87 -25.20 7.16
N TYR A 406 17.95 -24.19 6.30
CA TYR A 406 17.51 -22.83 6.61
C TYR A 406 16.01 -22.76 6.85
N SER A 407 15.20 -23.48 6.06
CA SER A 407 13.76 -23.62 6.29
C SER A 407 13.43 -24.14 7.69
N ARG A 408 14.13 -25.19 8.18
CA ARG A 408 13.96 -25.70 9.55
C ARG A 408 14.39 -24.68 10.61
N LEU A 409 15.50 -23.98 10.39
CA LEU A 409 15.95 -22.92 11.30
C LEU A 409 14.87 -21.84 11.45
N LEU A 410 14.30 -21.37 10.33
CA LEU A 410 13.21 -20.39 10.36
C LEU A 410 11.99 -20.92 11.11
N LEU A 411 11.60 -22.19 10.93
CA LEU A 411 10.51 -22.79 11.68
C LEU A 411 10.78 -22.88 13.18
N THR A 412 12.02 -23.15 13.59
CA THR A 412 12.40 -23.14 15.02
C THR A 412 12.16 -21.78 15.64
N HIS A 413 12.67 -20.70 15.02
CA HIS A 413 12.44 -19.35 15.53
C HIS A 413 10.96 -18.96 15.44
N ALA A 414 10.24 -19.30 14.37
CA ALA A 414 8.81 -19.01 14.22
C ALA A 414 7.96 -19.65 15.33
N THR A 415 8.29 -20.90 15.70
CA THR A 415 7.60 -21.65 16.74
C THR A 415 7.80 -21.00 18.11
N GLN A 416 9.05 -20.65 18.43
CA GLN A 416 9.41 -19.97 19.67
C GLN A 416 8.77 -18.57 19.77
N LEU A 417 8.79 -17.80 18.68
CA LEU A 417 8.19 -16.46 18.66
C LEU A 417 6.67 -16.50 18.76
N PHE A 418 6.01 -17.48 18.16
CA PHE A 418 4.57 -17.65 18.33
C PHE A 418 4.22 -18.01 19.78
N ASP A 419 4.96 -18.93 20.40
CA ASP A 419 4.79 -19.28 21.81
C ASP A 419 5.01 -18.06 22.71
N PHE A 420 6.08 -17.30 22.47
CA PHE A 420 6.38 -16.06 23.17
C PHE A 420 5.22 -15.05 23.07
N ALA A 421 4.74 -14.81 21.84
CA ALA A 421 3.68 -13.86 21.56
C ALA A 421 2.36 -14.22 22.25
N ASP A 422 1.97 -15.50 22.22
CA ASP A 422 0.69 -15.96 22.76
C ASP A 422 0.72 -16.06 24.29
N LYS A 423 1.86 -16.47 24.86
CA LYS A 423 2.03 -16.68 26.30
C LYS A 423 2.21 -15.38 27.09
N TYR A 424 2.94 -14.43 26.56
CA TYR A 424 3.22 -13.14 27.22
C TYR A 424 2.55 -12.02 26.43
N ARG A 425 1.26 -11.80 26.72
CA ARG A 425 0.42 -10.90 25.91
C ARG A 425 0.63 -9.42 26.23
N GLY A 426 0.94 -8.62 25.21
CA GLY A 426 1.07 -7.18 25.33
C GLY A 426 1.36 -6.51 23.98
N LYS A 427 1.13 -5.20 23.88
CA LYS A 427 1.52 -4.43 22.69
C LYS A 427 3.01 -4.09 22.76
N TYR A 428 3.75 -4.26 21.68
CA TYR A 428 5.20 -4.02 21.69
C TYR A 428 5.55 -2.56 21.95
N ASP A 429 4.70 -1.62 21.55
CA ASP A 429 4.92 -0.19 21.69
C ASP A 429 4.71 0.30 23.13
N SER A 430 4.15 -0.52 24.02
CA SER A 430 4.20 -0.31 25.47
C SER A 430 5.59 -0.65 26.04
N SER A 431 6.33 -1.55 25.40
CA SER A 431 7.64 -2.05 25.82
C SER A 431 8.79 -1.30 25.15
N ILE A 432 8.64 -1.00 23.85
CA ILE A 432 9.53 -0.16 23.04
C ILE A 432 8.81 1.16 22.80
N THR A 433 8.75 2.00 23.83
CA THR A 433 7.96 3.25 23.83
C THR A 433 8.40 4.26 22.77
N VAL A 434 9.67 4.20 22.34
CA VAL A 434 10.20 5.05 21.27
C VAL A 434 9.51 4.80 19.91
N ALA A 435 8.95 3.61 19.70
CA ALA A 435 8.23 3.26 18.47
C ALA A 435 6.86 3.93 18.35
N GLN A 436 6.25 4.40 19.45
CA GLN A 436 4.88 4.93 19.49
C GLN A 436 4.66 6.15 18.57
N LYS A 437 5.72 6.91 18.27
CA LYS A 437 5.63 8.07 17.36
C LYS A 437 5.65 7.68 15.88
N TYR A 438 6.02 6.45 15.56
CA TYR A 438 6.29 5.99 14.20
C TYR A 438 5.37 4.82 13.83
N TYR A 439 5.53 3.68 14.51
CA TYR A 439 4.85 2.42 14.24
C TYR A 439 4.01 1.98 15.44
N ARG A 440 3.14 2.86 15.92
CA ARG A 440 2.25 2.55 17.05
C ARG A 440 1.37 1.33 16.73
N SER A 441 1.19 0.45 17.71
CA SER A 441 0.29 -0.70 17.62
C SER A 441 -1.16 -0.24 17.88
N VAL A 442 -1.83 0.22 16.83
CA VAL A 442 -3.17 0.80 16.94
C VAL A 442 -4.22 -0.29 17.03
N SER A 443 -4.17 -1.26 16.12
CA SER A 443 -5.03 -2.47 16.10
C SER A 443 -4.90 -3.33 17.36
N GLY A 444 -3.71 -3.34 17.99
CA GLY A 444 -3.35 -4.25 19.06
C GLY A 444 -2.53 -5.43 18.55
N TYR A 445 -2.75 -6.61 19.13
CA TYR A 445 -1.98 -7.83 18.80
C TYR A 445 -2.86 -9.04 18.43
N ALA A 446 -4.18 -8.88 18.50
CA ALA A 446 -5.12 -10.00 18.39
C ALA A 446 -5.11 -10.58 16.96
N ASP A 447 -5.00 -9.71 15.97
CA ASP A 447 -4.87 -10.08 14.58
C ASP A 447 -3.51 -10.72 14.26
N GLU A 448 -2.41 -10.30 14.87
CA GLU A 448 -1.08 -10.91 14.69
C GLU A 448 -1.01 -12.32 15.29
N LEU A 449 -1.71 -12.58 16.40
CA LEU A 449 -1.83 -13.94 16.94
C LEU A 449 -2.59 -14.86 15.98
N LEU A 450 -3.70 -14.39 15.41
CA LEU A 450 -4.44 -15.16 14.39
C LEU A 450 -3.63 -15.30 13.09
N TRP A 451 -2.94 -14.25 12.66
CA TRP A 451 -2.10 -14.22 11.47
C TRP A 451 -0.90 -15.16 11.58
N GLY A 452 -0.18 -15.10 12.70
CA GLY A 452 0.89 -16.02 13.06
C GLY A 452 0.40 -17.47 13.06
N ALA A 453 -0.76 -17.75 13.66
CA ALA A 453 -1.34 -19.08 13.66
C ALA A 453 -1.67 -19.58 12.24
N ALA A 454 -2.22 -18.73 11.37
CA ALA A 454 -2.50 -19.09 9.98
C ALA A 454 -1.23 -19.44 9.20
N TRP A 455 -0.16 -18.66 9.34
CA TRP A 455 1.12 -18.96 8.70
C TRP A 455 1.81 -20.18 9.29
N MET A 456 1.78 -20.35 10.61
CA MET A 456 2.31 -21.53 11.28
C MET A 456 1.57 -22.79 10.84
N TYR A 457 0.24 -22.76 10.72
CA TYR A 457 -0.52 -23.86 10.15
C TYR A 457 -0.11 -24.14 8.71
N LYS A 458 -0.05 -23.11 7.86
CA LYS A 458 0.32 -23.26 6.45
C LYS A 458 1.73 -23.82 6.28
N ALA A 459 2.65 -23.49 7.18
CA ALA A 459 4.02 -23.96 7.15
C ALA A 459 4.15 -25.39 7.70
N THR A 460 3.47 -25.74 8.78
CA THR A 460 3.72 -27.01 9.51
C THR A 460 2.66 -28.08 9.30
N ASN A 461 1.47 -27.71 8.82
CA ASN A 461 0.25 -28.53 8.86
C ASN A 461 -0.10 -29.04 10.28
N ASN A 462 0.46 -28.44 11.34
CA ASN A 462 0.19 -28.83 12.71
C ASN A 462 -1.22 -28.36 13.12
N LYS A 463 -2.07 -29.32 13.49
CA LYS A 463 -3.48 -29.08 13.86
C LYS A 463 -3.65 -28.12 15.02
N PHE A 464 -2.66 -27.99 15.92
CA PHE A 464 -2.67 -27.02 17.00
C PHE A 464 -3.01 -25.60 16.51
N TYR A 465 -2.33 -25.13 15.45
CA TYR A 465 -2.54 -23.79 14.92
C TYR A 465 -3.88 -23.64 14.18
N LEU A 466 -4.34 -24.69 13.51
CA LEU A 466 -5.67 -24.72 12.89
C LEU A 466 -6.78 -24.64 13.94
N ASP A 467 -6.61 -25.38 15.05
CA ASP A 467 -7.52 -25.35 16.19
C ASP A 467 -7.43 -24.04 16.96
N TYR A 468 -6.28 -23.37 16.97
CA TYR A 468 -6.10 -22.04 17.53
C TYR A 468 -6.97 -21.01 16.79
N LEU A 469 -6.93 -21.02 15.45
CA LEU A 469 -7.79 -20.17 14.62
C LEU A 469 -9.27 -20.43 14.87
N GLY A 470 -9.67 -21.69 14.99
CA GLY A 470 -11.06 -22.08 15.23
C GLY A 470 -11.57 -21.66 16.60
N ARG A 471 -10.77 -21.86 17.65
CA ARG A 471 -11.16 -21.56 19.04
C ARG A 471 -11.07 -20.07 19.39
N ASN A 472 -10.10 -19.36 18.84
CA ASN A 472 -9.84 -17.96 19.19
C ASN A 472 -10.40 -16.96 18.18
N GLY A 473 -10.95 -17.40 17.04
CA GLY A 473 -11.33 -16.49 15.97
C GLY A 473 -12.41 -15.47 16.33
N ASP A 474 -13.38 -15.84 17.16
CA ASP A 474 -14.39 -14.90 17.66
C ASP A 474 -13.79 -13.98 18.74
N ALA A 475 -13.09 -14.54 19.74
CA ALA A 475 -12.51 -13.80 20.87
C ALA A 475 -11.40 -12.80 20.48
N LEU A 476 -10.63 -13.12 19.43
CA LEU A 476 -9.58 -12.26 18.89
C LEU A 476 -10.07 -11.42 17.70
N GLY A 477 -11.38 -11.36 17.43
CA GLY A 477 -11.96 -10.46 16.42
C GLY A 477 -11.85 -10.91 14.96
N GLY A 478 -11.18 -12.02 14.67
CA GLY A 478 -10.98 -12.57 13.33
C GLY A 478 -12.25 -12.78 12.51
N THR A 479 -13.35 -13.14 13.18
CA THR A 479 -14.66 -13.36 12.56
C THR A 479 -15.64 -12.20 12.72
N GLY A 480 -15.30 -11.19 13.55
CA GLY A 480 -16.18 -10.07 13.89
C GLY A 480 -16.01 -8.89 12.94
N TRP A 481 -14.77 -8.49 12.67
CA TRP A 481 -14.46 -7.26 11.94
C TRP A 481 -14.60 -7.41 10.42
N SER A 482 -15.42 -6.54 9.82
CA SER A 482 -15.47 -6.34 8.36
C SER A 482 -14.48 -5.24 7.99
N MET A 483 -13.37 -5.61 7.35
CA MET A 483 -12.27 -4.70 7.06
C MET A 483 -12.46 -3.92 5.74
N THR A 484 -11.84 -2.75 5.69
CA THR A 484 -11.64 -1.94 4.47
C THR A 484 -10.16 -1.59 4.28
N GLU A 485 -9.27 -2.19 5.07
CA GLU A 485 -7.83 -1.96 5.05
C GLU A 485 -7.06 -3.24 5.42
N PHE A 486 -5.81 -3.30 4.96
CA PHE A 486 -4.83 -4.33 5.28
C PHE A 486 -3.44 -3.67 5.24
N GLY A 487 -2.59 -3.92 6.24
CA GLY A 487 -1.29 -3.27 6.29
C GLY A 487 -0.42 -3.79 7.43
N TRP A 488 0.69 -3.09 7.68
CA TRP A 488 1.67 -3.48 8.69
C TRP A 488 1.14 -3.43 10.12
N ASP A 489 0.06 -2.68 10.41
CA ASP A 489 -0.57 -2.63 11.74
C ASP A 489 -1.76 -3.59 11.83
N VAL A 490 -2.50 -3.83 10.75
CA VAL A 490 -3.77 -4.58 10.79
C VAL A 490 -3.84 -5.74 9.80
N LYS A 491 -3.98 -6.96 10.34
CA LYS A 491 -3.84 -8.24 9.60
C LYS A 491 -5.15 -9.00 9.39
N TYR A 492 -6.26 -8.52 9.95
CA TYR A 492 -7.57 -9.20 9.87
C TYR A 492 -7.95 -9.64 8.44
N ALA A 493 -7.87 -8.74 7.45
CA ALA A 493 -8.19 -9.09 6.06
C ALA A 493 -7.26 -10.18 5.49
N GLY A 494 -5.98 -10.18 5.87
CA GLY A 494 -5.00 -11.20 5.50
C GLY A 494 -5.31 -12.57 6.11
N VAL A 495 -5.55 -12.64 7.42
CA VAL A 495 -5.91 -13.92 8.07
C VAL A 495 -7.25 -14.45 7.58
N GLN A 496 -8.26 -13.59 7.39
CA GLN A 496 -9.55 -13.96 6.81
C GLN A 496 -9.37 -14.58 5.42
N THR A 497 -8.51 -13.99 4.59
CA THR A 497 -8.17 -14.50 3.25
C THR A 497 -7.48 -15.87 3.30
N LEU A 498 -6.52 -16.07 4.21
CA LEU A 498 -5.84 -17.37 4.37
C LEU A 498 -6.78 -18.46 4.91
N VAL A 499 -7.61 -18.14 5.90
CA VAL A 499 -8.57 -19.11 6.47
C VAL A 499 -9.64 -19.48 5.46
N ALA A 500 -10.10 -18.53 4.64
CA ALA A 500 -10.99 -18.81 3.52
C ALA A 500 -10.35 -19.80 2.53
N LYS A 501 -9.06 -19.63 2.20
CA LYS A 501 -8.31 -20.59 1.37
C LYS A 501 -8.29 -21.99 2.00
N PHE A 502 -8.03 -22.09 3.30
CA PHE A 502 -8.03 -23.39 3.99
C PHE A 502 -9.40 -24.06 3.89
N LEU A 503 -10.48 -23.31 4.14
CA LEU A 503 -11.84 -23.82 4.04
C LEU A 503 -12.18 -24.28 2.61
N MET A 504 -11.87 -23.47 1.59
CA MET A 504 -12.08 -23.84 0.18
C MET A 504 -11.26 -25.06 -0.25
N SER A 505 -10.12 -25.31 0.41
CA SER A 505 -9.29 -26.50 0.19
C SER A 505 -9.77 -27.72 0.99
N GLY A 506 -10.95 -27.65 1.63
CA GLY A 506 -11.53 -28.74 2.42
C GLY A 506 -10.90 -28.95 3.80
N LYS A 507 -10.06 -28.01 4.27
CA LYS A 507 -9.41 -28.04 5.60
C LYS A 507 -10.29 -27.37 6.64
N GLY A 508 -10.03 -27.65 7.92
CA GLY A 508 -10.72 -26.97 9.03
C GLY A 508 -12.18 -27.38 9.24
N ARG A 509 -12.63 -28.53 8.69
CA ARG A 509 -14.02 -29.01 8.79
C ARG A 509 -14.59 -28.99 10.21
N ARG A 510 -13.79 -29.35 11.22
CA ARG A 510 -14.17 -29.31 12.65
C ARG A 510 -14.61 -27.92 13.12
N HIS A 511 -14.03 -26.87 12.53
CA HIS A 511 -14.33 -25.46 12.84
C HIS A 511 -15.06 -24.77 11.68
N GLY A 512 -15.78 -25.54 10.85
CA GLY A 512 -16.38 -25.06 9.61
C GLY A 512 -17.28 -23.83 9.78
N ALA A 513 -18.02 -23.73 10.89
CA ALA A 513 -18.85 -22.56 11.20
C ALA A 513 -18.03 -21.29 11.40
N VAL A 514 -16.95 -21.36 12.20
CA VAL A 514 -16.04 -20.23 12.46
C VAL A 514 -15.27 -19.86 11.18
N PHE A 515 -14.80 -20.86 10.43
CA PHE A 515 -14.06 -20.65 9.18
C PHE A 515 -14.97 -20.07 8.09
N GLY A 516 -16.25 -20.43 8.10
CA GLY A 516 -17.28 -19.81 7.26
C GLY A 516 -17.43 -18.32 7.56
N LYS A 517 -17.39 -17.91 8.83
CA LYS A 517 -17.38 -16.48 9.19
C LYS A 517 -16.12 -15.77 8.71
N TYR A 518 -14.93 -16.38 8.85
CA TYR A 518 -13.70 -15.83 8.27
C TYR A 518 -13.83 -15.62 6.76
N GLN A 519 -14.37 -16.60 6.04
CA GLN A 519 -14.64 -16.48 4.62
C GLN A 519 -15.60 -15.32 4.32
N GLN A 520 -16.70 -15.19 5.06
CA GLN A 520 -17.63 -14.06 4.88
C GLN A 520 -16.94 -12.71 5.07
N LYS A 521 -16.01 -12.59 6.03
CA LYS A 521 -15.25 -11.36 6.25
C LYS A 521 -14.21 -11.09 5.15
N ALA A 522 -13.54 -12.12 4.64
CA ALA A 522 -12.68 -11.99 3.47
C ALA A 522 -13.49 -11.50 2.26
N GLU A 523 -14.63 -12.12 1.96
CA GLU A 523 -15.52 -11.74 0.87
C GLU A 523 -16.06 -10.32 1.03
N SER A 524 -16.39 -9.93 2.28
CA SER A 524 -16.79 -8.56 2.64
C SER A 524 -15.70 -7.53 2.31
N PHE A 525 -14.42 -7.83 2.58
CA PHE A 525 -13.28 -6.99 2.19
C PHE A 525 -13.15 -6.89 0.66
N MET A 526 -13.20 -8.01 -0.06
CA MET A 526 -13.12 -7.99 -1.54
C MET A 526 -14.25 -7.17 -2.15
N CYS A 527 -15.47 -7.33 -1.66
CA CYS A 527 -16.63 -6.54 -2.09
C CYS A 527 -16.49 -5.06 -1.74
N SER A 528 -15.92 -4.73 -0.57
CA SER A 528 -15.75 -3.34 -0.12
C SER A 528 -14.77 -2.58 -1.01
N CYS A 529 -13.69 -3.23 -1.47
CA CYS A 529 -12.75 -2.67 -2.45
C CYS A 529 -13.45 -2.34 -3.78
N LEU A 530 -14.41 -3.16 -4.23
CA LEU A 530 -15.13 -2.92 -5.48
C LEU A 530 -16.28 -1.92 -5.36
N GLY A 531 -16.59 -1.40 -4.16
CA GLY A 531 -17.75 -0.54 -3.95
C GLY A 531 -19.08 -1.30 -3.95
N LYS A 532 -19.05 -2.61 -3.69
CA LYS A 532 -20.21 -3.51 -3.78
C LYS A 532 -20.68 -4.05 -2.43
N ASN A 533 -20.21 -3.47 -1.33
CA ASN A 533 -20.62 -3.79 0.03
C ASN A 533 -21.44 -2.64 0.65
N THR A 534 -22.00 -2.84 1.85
CA THR A 534 -22.67 -1.76 2.61
C THR A 534 -21.69 -0.74 3.17
N ARG A 535 -20.51 -1.20 3.59
CA ARG A 535 -19.35 -0.37 3.96
C ARG A 535 -18.23 -0.61 2.98
N ASN A 536 -17.91 0.40 2.17
CA ASN A 536 -16.91 0.31 1.11
C ASN A 536 -15.61 1.01 1.48
N ALA A 537 -14.50 0.58 0.87
CA ALA A 537 -13.27 1.35 0.89
C ALA A 537 -13.51 2.67 0.14
N GLN A 538 -12.98 3.77 0.66
CA GLN A 538 -13.05 5.05 -0.04
C GLN A 538 -12.17 5.00 -1.29
N LYS A 539 -12.52 5.82 -2.28
CA LYS A 539 -11.75 5.96 -3.52
C LYS A 539 -11.59 7.43 -3.85
N THR A 540 -10.47 7.77 -4.50
CA THR A 540 -10.29 9.06 -5.15
C THR A 540 -11.25 9.20 -6.35
N PRO A 541 -11.47 10.42 -6.88
CA PRO A 541 -12.24 10.62 -8.11
C PRO A 541 -11.82 9.73 -9.28
N ALA A 542 -10.52 9.47 -9.45
CA ALA A 542 -10.00 8.59 -10.51
C ALA A 542 -9.96 7.10 -10.13
N GLY A 543 -10.53 6.70 -8.98
CA GLY A 543 -10.79 5.30 -8.64
C GLY A 543 -9.67 4.56 -7.90
N LEU A 544 -8.64 5.26 -7.42
CA LEU A 544 -7.62 4.69 -6.52
C LEU A 544 -8.23 4.46 -5.13
N ILE A 545 -7.99 3.30 -4.51
CA ILE A 545 -8.33 3.07 -3.10
C ILE A 545 -7.65 4.14 -2.25
N TYR A 546 -8.42 4.81 -1.39
CA TYR A 546 -7.92 5.85 -0.51
C TYR A 546 -8.30 5.55 0.93
N ARG A 547 -7.32 5.52 1.82
CA ARG A 547 -7.51 5.21 3.24
C ARG A 547 -7.10 6.39 4.12
N GLN A 548 -5.97 7.02 3.82
CA GLN A 548 -5.41 8.09 4.62
C GLN A 548 -4.43 8.95 3.81
N ARG A 549 -4.07 10.11 4.36
CA ARG A 549 -3.16 11.07 3.73
C ARG A 549 -1.71 10.60 3.65
N TRP A 550 -1.24 9.90 4.69
CA TRP A 550 0.16 9.49 4.80
C TRP A 550 0.35 8.10 4.21
N ASN A 551 1.24 7.99 3.22
CA ASN A 551 1.63 6.72 2.61
C ASN A 551 0.43 5.83 2.23
N ASN A 552 -0.50 6.39 1.46
CA ASN A 552 -1.74 5.71 1.07
C ASN A 552 -1.47 4.45 0.23
N LEU A 553 -0.43 4.46 -0.61
CA LEU A 553 -0.12 3.35 -1.51
C LEU A 553 0.22 2.04 -0.78
N GLN A 554 0.54 2.05 0.52
CA GLN A 554 0.63 0.82 1.30
C GLN A 554 -0.68 0.01 1.28
N PHE A 555 -1.82 0.69 1.40
CA PHE A 555 -3.14 0.05 1.45
C PHE A 555 -3.60 -0.36 0.07
N VAL A 556 -3.22 0.40 -0.95
CA VAL A 556 -3.50 0.07 -2.35
C VAL A 556 -2.77 -1.21 -2.74
N THR A 557 -1.46 -1.27 -2.50
CA THR A 557 -0.63 -2.41 -2.89
C THR A 557 -1.01 -3.69 -2.12
N SER A 558 -1.27 -3.58 -0.82
CA SER A 558 -1.70 -4.69 0.02
C SER A 558 -3.11 -5.20 -0.36
N ALA A 559 -4.06 -4.29 -0.64
CA ALA A 559 -5.39 -4.66 -1.12
C ALA A 559 -5.33 -5.31 -2.51
N SER A 560 -4.56 -4.74 -3.44
CA SER A 560 -4.33 -5.33 -4.77
C SER A 560 -3.80 -6.75 -4.67
N PHE A 561 -2.88 -7.00 -3.75
CA PHE A 561 -2.39 -8.36 -3.50
C PHE A 561 -3.51 -9.29 -3.04
N LEU A 562 -4.29 -8.91 -2.02
CA LEU A 562 -5.41 -9.74 -1.52
C LEU A 562 -6.47 -10.00 -2.60
N LEU A 563 -6.84 -8.98 -3.38
CA LEU A 563 -7.77 -9.10 -4.51
C LEU A 563 -7.26 -10.10 -5.56
N THR A 564 -5.97 -10.04 -5.87
CA THR A 564 -5.32 -10.91 -6.86
C THR A 564 -5.33 -12.37 -6.38
N VAL A 565 -4.85 -12.65 -5.17
CA VAL A 565 -4.80 -14.03 -4.65
C VAL A 565 -6.20 -14.60 -4.45
N TYR A 566 -7.17 -13.78 -4.01
CA TYR A 566 -8.54 -14.24 -3.80
C TYR A 566 -9.27 -14.53 -5.11
N ALA A 567 -9.02 -13.75 -6.17
CA ALA A 567 -9.50 -14.07 -7.51
C ALA A 567 -8.98 -15.45 -7.96
N ASP A 568 -7.70 -15.74 -7.71
CA ASP A 568 -7.12 -17.03 -8.05
C ASP A 568 -7.72 -18.17 -7.18
N TYR A 569 -8.04 -17.93 -5.91
CA TYR A 569 -8.73 -18.91 -5.04
C TYR A 569 -10.15 -19.21 -5.50
N LEU A 570 -10.92 -18.18 -5.83
CA LEU A 570 -12.28 -18.32 -6.36
C LEU A 570 -12.29 -19.08 -7.68
N THR A 571 -11.35 -18.78 -8.57
CA THR A 571 -11.18 -19.49 -9.84
C THR A 571 -10.90 -20.98 -9.59
N SER A 572 -9.98 -21.30 -8.68
CA SER A 572 -9.65 -22.68 -8.32
C SER A 572 -10.85 -23.42 -7.72
N ALA A 573 -11.63 -22.74 -6.88
CA ALA A 573 -12.84 -23.27 -6.28
C ALA A 573 -14.04 -23.29 -7.25
N ARG A 574 -13.90 -22.77 -8.48
CA ARG A 574 -14.97 -22.58 -9.47
C ARG A 574 -16.18 -21.81 -8.91
N ARG A 575 -15.89 -20.74 -8.16
CA ARG A 575 -16.87 -19.89 -7.48
C ARG A 575 -16.80 -18.46 -7.97
N ASN A 576 -17.93 -17.77 -7.88
CA ASN A 576 -18.01 -16.31 -7.97
C ASN A 576 -18.23 -15.72 -6.57
N LEU A 577 -17.79 -14.47 -6.40
CA LEU A 577 -18.00 -13.70 -5.19
C LEU A 577 -19.42 -13.11 -5.18
N ARG A 578 -20.14 -13.27 -4.07
CA ARG A 578 -21.49 -12.70 -3.88
C ARG A 578 -21.39 -11.46 -2.99
N CYS A 579 -21.62 -10.30 -3.56
CA CYS A 579 -21.64 -9.03 -2.84
C CYS A 579 -23.08 -8.54 -2.65
N SER A 580 -23.30 -7.57 -1.75
CA SER A 580 -24.63 -6.98 -1.54
C SER A 580 -25.15 -6.28 -2.82
N SER A 581 -24.24 -5.68 -3.60
CA SER A 581 -24.55 -5.07 -4.90
C SER A 581 -24.15 -5.98 -6.08
N GLY A 582 -24.62 -7.23 -6.06
CA GLY A 582 -24.50 -8.17 -7.17
C GLY A 582 -23.29 -9.11 -7.11
N THR A 583 -23.13 -9.90 -8.17
CA THR A 583 -22.10 -10.94 -8.25
C THR A 583 -20.84 -10.42 -8.94
N VAL A 584 -19.68 -10.79 -8.41
CA VAL A 584 -18.36 -10.45 -8.96
C VAL A 584 -17.66 -11.75 -9.37
N THR A 585 -17.27 -11.82 -10.63
CA THR A 585 -16.49 -12.95 -11.17
C THR A 585 -15.00 -12.79 -10.84
N PRO A 586 -14.22 -13.87 -10.78
CA PRO A 586 -12.78 -13.77 -10.55
C PRO A 586 -12.05 -12.85 -11.54
N PRO A 587 -12.34 -12.85 -12.86
CA PRO A 587 -11.74 -11.89 -13.79
C PRO A 587 -12.06 -10.43 -13.45
N GLN A 588 -13.28 -10.12 -12.99
CA GLN A 588 -13.64 -8.76 -12.55
C GLN A 588 -12.86 -8.33 -11.30
N LEU A 589 -12.65 -9.26 -10.36
CA LEU A 589 -11.87 -9.01 -9.15
C LEU A 589 -10.40 -8.73 -9.50
N LEU A 590 -9.81 -9.54 -10.39
CA LEU A 590 -8.46 -9.35 -10.90
C LEU A 590 -8.32 -8.07 -11.74
N ALA A 591 -9.31 -7.73 -12.55
CA ALA A 591 -9.32 -6.50 -13.34
C ALA A 591 -9.31 -5.25 -12.44
N PHE A 592 -10.00 -5.29 -11.31
CA PHE A 592 -9.93 -4.21 -10.32
C PHE A 592 -8.55 -4.15 -9.64
N ALA A 593 -7.96 -5.28 -9.25
CA ALA A 593 -6.58 -5.30 -8.74
C ALA A 593 -5.59 -4.72 -9.76
N LYS A 594 -5.74 -5.07 -11.04
CA LYS A 594 -4.95 -4.55 -12.16
C LYS A 594 -5.11 -3.03 -12.28
N SER A 595 -6.32 -2.48 -12.20
CA SER A 595 -6.53 -1.03 -12.33
C SER A 595 -5.81 -0.23 -11.24
N GLN A 596 -5.71 -0.77 -10.02
CA GLN A 596 -4.93 -0.15 -8.95
C GLN A 596 -3.43 -0.15 -9.24
N VAL A 597 -2.90 -1.24 -9.82
CA VAL A 597 -1.49 -1.32 -10.23
C VAL A 597 -1.21 -0.41 -11.42
N ASP A 598 -2.09 -0.38 -12.42
CA ASP A 598 -1.98 0.51 -13.57
C ASP A 598 -1.99 1.97 -13.13
N TYR A 599 -2.84 2.34 -12.18
CA TYR A 599 -2.84 3.67 -11.57
C TYR A 599 -1.47 4.00 -10.97
N ILE A 600 -0.87 3.08 -10.20
CA ILE A 600 0.48 3.25 -9.63
C ILE A 600 1.52 3.41 -10.75
N LEU A 601 1.36 2.73 -11.88
CA LEU A 601 2.32 2.72 -12.97
C LEU A 601 2.16 3.87 -13.98
N GLY A 602 1.05 4.61 -13.93
CA GLY A 602 0.87 5.84 -14.69
C GLY A 602 -0.55 6.13 -15.20
N ASP A 603 -1.48 5.18 -15.06
CA ASP A 603 -2.87 5.34 -15.55
C ASP A 603 -3.71 6.12 -14.53
N ASN A 604 -3.31 7.38 -14.33
CA ASN A 604 -3.96 8.33 -13.44
C ASN A 604 -4.06 9.70 -14.13
N PRO A 605 -4.88 10.65 -13.62
CA PRO A 605 -5.10 11.95 -14.27
C PRO A 605 -3.83 12.78 -14.51
N ARG A 606 -2.74 12.46 -13.80
CA ARG A 606 -1.45 13.16 -13.92
C ARG A 606 -0.49 12.47 -14.88
N ALA A 607 -0.86 11.34 -15.48
CA ALA A 607 0.03 10.50 -16.30
C ALA A 607 1.41 10.30 -15.64
N THR A 608 1.43 10.09 -14.32
CA THR A 608 2.65 10.03 -13.50
C THR A 608 2.75 8.66 -12.86
N SER A 609 3.83 7.92 -13.11
CA SER A 609 4.11 6.71 -12.34
C SER A 609 4.51 7.07 -10.92
N TYR A 610 3.89 6.44 -9.92
CA TYR A 610 4.31 6.51 -8.52
C TYR A 610 5.40 5.47 -8.18
N MET A 611 5.89 4.72 -9.17
CA MET A 611 7.09 3.90 -9.08
C MET A 611 8.29 4.68 -9.64
N VAL A 612 9.26 4.98 -8.79
CA VAL A 612 10.46 5.74 -9.18
C VAL A 612 11.24 4.99 -10.27
N GLY A 613 11.52 5.66 -11.38
CA GLY A 613 12.28 5.09 -12.49
C GLY A 613 11.46 4.21 -13.44
N TYR A 614 10.13 4.17 -13.33
CA TYR A 614 9.25 3.47 -14.27
C TYR A 614 8.48 4.47 -15.14
N GLY A 615 8.34 4.16 -16.44
CA GLY A 615 7.73 5.08 -17.41
C GLY A 615 8.57 6.34 -17.65
N ASN A 616 7.96 7.33 -18.33
CA ASN A 616 8.65 8.57 -18.70
C ASN A 616 8.50 9.68 -17.65
N ASN A 617 7.46 9.62 -16.82
CA ASN A 617 7.13 10.62 -15.82
C ASN A 617 6.95 9.93 -14.46
N TYR A 618 7.80 10.28 -13.48
CA TYR A 618 7.83 9.69 -12.14
C TYR A 618 8.50 10.64 -11.14
N PRO A 619 8.27 10.48 -9.82
CA PRO A 619 8.88 11.30 -8.77
C PRO A 619 10.41 11.35 -8.84
N ARG A 620 10.97 12.55 -8.72
CA ARG A 620 12.41 12.84 -8.77
C ARG A 620 12.94 13.42 -7.47
N GLN A 621 12.09 13.91 -6.58
CA GLN A 621 12.46 14.50 -5.28
C GLN A 621 11.87 13.66 -4.15
N VAL A 622 12.34 12.42 -4.05
CA VAL A 622 11.82 11.42 -3.12
C VAL A 622 12.31 11.75 -1.70
N HIS A 623 11.45 11.61 -0.69
CA HIS A 623 11.85 11.76 0.72
C HIS A 623 12.71 10.58 1.16
N HIS A 624 13.98 10.56 0.75
CA HIS A 624 14.89 9.46 1.04
C HIS A 624 16.34 9.93 1.16
N ARG A 625 16.96 9.74 2.33
CA ARG A 625 18.30 10.28 2.65
C ARG A 625 19.36 9.80 1.67
N ALA A 626 19.48 8.49 1.46
CA ALA A 626 20.50 7.93 0.58
C ALA A 626 20.25 8.23 -0.91
N SER A 627 19.01 8.59 -1.29
CA SER A 627 18.63 8.96 -2.66
C SER A 627 19.04 10.40 -2.93
N SER A 628 18.67 11.30 -2.00
CA SER A 628 18.81 12.75 -2.09
C SER A 628 20.23 13.28 -1.84
N ILE A 629 21.10 12.50 -1.20
CA ILE A 629 22.49 12.85 -0.92
C ILE A 629 23.40 12.16 -1.94
N VAL A 630 24.42 12.85 -2.46
CA VAL A 630 25.41 12.24 -3.37
C VAL A 630 25.98 10.92 -2.80
N SER A 631 26.10 9.91 -3.66
CA SER A 631 26.63 8.61 -3.26
C SER A 631 28.02 8.72 -2.61
N ILE A 632 28.25 7.93 -1.56
CA ILE A 632 29.57 7.78 -0.92
C ILE A 632 30.66 7.32 -1.90
N LYS A 633 30.28 6.61 -2.98
CA LYS A 633 31.23 6.16 -4.00
C LYS A 633 31.62 7.25 -4.99
N VAL A 634 30.81 8.29 -5.11
CA VAL A 634 31.08 9.45 -5.96
C VAL A 634 31.81 10.53 -5.16
N ASN A 635 31.34 10.81 -3.94
CA ASN A 635 32.01 11.74 -3.04
C ASN A 635 32.08 11.15 -1.62
N PRO A 636 33.25 10.69 -1.17
CA PRO A 636 33.41 10.07 0.14
C PRO A 636 33.40 11.08 1.29
N SER A 637 33.43 12.39 1.01
CA SER A 637 33.39 13.44 2.04
C SER A 637 32.20 13.24 2.97
N PHE A 638 32.44 13.40 4.27
CA PHE A 638 31.45 13.20 5.31
C PHE A 638 30.32 14.24 5.23
N VAL A 639 29.08 13.78 5.27
CA VAL A 639 27.87 14.61 5.36
C VAL A 639 27.40 14.63 6.81
N SER A 640 27.59 15.77 7.47
CA SER A 640 27.19 15.96 8.86
C SER A 640 25.67 16.03 9.04
N CYS A 641 25.19 15.69 10.24
CA CYS A 641 23.77 15.64 10.62
C CYS A 641 22.94 16.82 10.10
N ARG A 642 23.34 18.05 10.43
CA ARG A 642 22.63 19.27 10.01
C ARG A 642 23.11 19.81 8.66
N GLY A 643 24.36 19.52 8.27
CA GLY A 643 24.86 19.88 6.94
C GLY A 643 24.03 19.24 5.82
N GLY A 644 23.57 18.00 6.04
CA GLY A 644 22.66 17.34 5.12
C GLY A 644 21.33 18.06 4.87
N TYR A 645 20.76 18.66 5.92
CA TYR A 645 19.55 19.49 5.78
C TYR A 645 19.82 20.78 5.00
N ALA A 646 20.95 21.42 5.28
CA ALA A 646 21.34 22.67 4.64
C ALA A 646 21.64 22.48 3.14
N THR A 647 22.25 21.36 2.76
CA THR A 647 22.76 21.16 1.39
C THR A 647 21.88 20.26 0.51
N TRP A 648 21.30 19.19 1.06
CA TRP A 648 20.67 18.12 0.27
C TRP A 648 19.16 18.08 0.42
N PHE A 649 18.64 18.19 1.65
CA PHE A 649 17.19 18.08 1.90
C PHE A 649 16.37 19.16 1.18
N SER A 650 16.83 20.41 1.21
CA SER A 650 16.14 21.57 0.63
C SER A 650 16.36 21.74 -0.87
N ARG A 651 17.29 20.98 -1.48
CA ARG A 651 17.69 21.12 -2.87
C ARG A 651 16.53 20.80 -3.82
N LYS A 652 16.15 21.73 -4.70
CA LYS A 652 15.03 21.57 -5.64
C LYS A 652 15.35 20.68 -6.87
N ALA A 653 16.61 20.32 -7.05
CA ALA A 653 17.01 19.39 -8.11
C ALA A 653 16.55 17.96 -7.79
N SER A 654 16.47 17.14 -8.84
CA SER A 654 16.28 15.69 -8.70
C SER A 654 17.32 15.08 -7.77
N ASP A 655 16.92 14.02 -7.08
CA ASP A 655 17.79 13.21 -6.25
C ASP A 655 18.97 12.65 -7.08
N PRO A 656 20.23 12.79 -6.60
CA PRO A 656 21.41 12.37 -7.35
C PRO A 656 21.49 10.85 -7.56
N ASN A 657 20.87 10.05 -6.70
CA ASN A 657 20.81 8.60 -6.84
C ASN A 657 19.39 8.17 -7.14
N LEU A 658 19.13 7.63 -8.33
CA LEU A 658 17.80 7.16 -8.69
C LEU A 658 17.40 5.94 -7.84
N LEU A 659 16.44 6.13 -6.94
CA LEU A 659 15.87 5.08 -6.07
C LEU A 659 14.91 4.16 -6.85
N THR A 660 15.48 3.45 -7.84
CA THR A 660 14.74 2.65 -8.82
C THR A 660 13.79 1.65 -8.16
N GLY A 661 12.52 1.70 -8.54
CA GLY A 661 11.47 0.79 -8.12
C GLY A 661 10.72 1.18 -6.85
N ALA A 662 11.17 2.20 -6.12
CA ALA A 662 10.47 2.65 -4.92
C ALA A 662 9.04 3.11 -5.23
N ILE A 663 8.08 2.60 -4.47
CA ILE A 663 6.70 3.10 -4.47
C ILE A 663 6.57 4.16 -3.39
N VAL A 664 6.38 5.42 -3.81
CA VAL A 664 6.18 6.55 -2.89
C VAL A 664 4.82 6.47 -2.19
N GLY A 665 4.54 7.41 -1.27
CA GLY A 665 3.27 7.45 -0.55
C GLY A 665 2.02 7.67 -1.42
N GLY A 666 2.18 8.31 -2.58
CA GLY A 666 1.15 8.50 -3.61
C GLY A 666 0.32 9.78 -3.45
N PRO A 667 -0.74 9.95 -4.25
CA PRO A 667 -1.51 11.18 -4.28
C PRO A 667 -2.42 11.35 -3.06
N ASP A 668 -2.96 12.55 -2.89
CA ASP A 668 -4.01 12.84 -1.92
C ASP A 668 -5.40 12.29 -2.35
N ALA A 669 -6.43 12.61 -1.57
CA ALA A 669 -7.80 12.15 -1.77
C ALA A 669 -8.42 12.61 -3.11
N TYR A 670 -7.81 13.57 -3.79
CA TYR A 670 -8.30 14.21 -5.02
C TYR A 670 -7.37 13.95 -6.21
N ASP A 671 -6.54 12.90 -6.13
CA ASP A 671 -5.57 12.53 -7.17
C ASP A 671 -4.43 13.56 -7.39
N ASN A 672 -4.25 14.51 -6.47
CA ASN A 672 -3.16 15.49 -6.55
C ASN A 672 -1.88 14.93 -5.93
N PHE A 673 -0.75 15.22 -6.59
CA PHE A 673 0.58 14.82 -6.12
C PHE A 673 1.59 15.93 -6.32
N ALA A 674 2.36 16.23 -5.28
CA ALA A 674 3.46 17.18 -5.32
C ALA A 674 4.80 16.46 -5.10
N ASP A 675 5.61 16.38 -6.16
CA ASP A 675 6.97 15.82 -6.14
C ASP A 675 7.95 16.76 -5.42
N GLN A 676 7.86 16.78 -4.09
CA GLN A 676 8.69 17.58 -3.22
C GLN A 676 9.24 16.73 -2.08
N ARG A 677 10.55 16.82 -1.84
CA ARG A 677 11.24 16.00 -0.84
C ARG A 677 10.74 16.23 0.58
N ASN A 678 10.25 17.42 0.89
CA ASN A 678 9.67 17.74 2.22
C ASN A 678 8.20 17.29 2.35
N ASN A 679 7.56 16.85 1.27
CA ASN A 679 6.21 16.30 1.27
C ASN A 679 6.24 14.78 1.56
N TYR A 680 6.79 14.40 2.72
CA TYR A 680 6.99 12.99 3.10
C TYR A 680 5.70 12.17 3.06
N GLN A 681 4.53 12.79 3.24
CA GLN A 681 3.24 12.10 3.18
C GLN A 681 3.00 11.41 1.82
N GLN A 682 3.46 12.05 0.75
CA GLN A 682 3.29 11.60 -0.63
C GLN A 682 4.57 11.06 -1.25
N THR A 683 5.75 11.60 -0.91
CA THR A 683 7.01 11.28 -1.59
C THR A 683 7.90 10.30 -0.83
N GLU A 684 7.53 9.87 0.39
CA GLU A 684 8.30 8.88 1.13
C GLU A 684 7.91 7.44 0.70
N PRO A 685 8.87 6.63 0.25
CA PRO A 685 8.65 5.21 0.02
C PRO A 685 8.93 4.41 1.29
N ALA A 686 8.26 3.28 1.45
CA ALA A 686 8.52 2.33 2.54
C ALA A 686 8.62 0.90 2.01
N THR A 687 9.40 0.06 2.70
CA THR A 687 9.61 -1.36 2.34
C THR A 687 8.31 -2.13 2.13
N TYR A 688 7.31 -1.92 2.99
CA TYR A 688 6.02 -2.59 2.94
C TYR A 688 5.08 -2.09 1.83
N ASN A 689 5.37 -0.95 1.16
CA ASN A 689 4.65 -0.55 -0.05
C ASN A 689 4.98 -1.48 -1.22
N ASN A 690 6.25 -1.87 -1.31
CA ASN A 690 6.77 -2.64 -2.43
C ASN A 690 6.53 -4.14 -2.30
N ALA A 691 6.53 -4.67 -1.07
CA ALA A 691 6.51 -6.11 -0.82
C ALA A 691 5.27 -6.84 -1.39
N PRO A 692 4.03 -6.32 -1.26
CA PRO A 692 2.85 -6.96 -1.86
C PRO A 692 2.88 -6.97 -3.40
N LEU A 693 3.51 -5.97 -4.02
CA LEU A 693 3.53 -5.84 -5.48
C LEU A 693 4.38 -6.90 -6.18
N LEU A 694 5.35 -7.53 -5.51
CA LEU A 694 6.16 -8.57 -6.14
C LEU A 694 5.28 -9.69 -6.73
N GLY A 695 4.30 -10.15 -5.95
CA GLY A 695 3.36 -11.18 -6.37
C GLY A 695 2.39 -10.69 -7.45
N VAL A 696 1.82 -9.50 -7.27
CA VAL A 696 0.85 -8.94 -8.23
C VAL A 696 1.49 -8.69 -9.59
N LEU A 697 2.68 -8.09 -9.63
CA LEU A 697 3.40 -7.82 -10.87
C LEU A 697 3.81 -9.11 -11.57
N ALA A 698 4.29 -10.12 -10.83
CA ALA A 698 4.56 -11.44 -11.40
C ALA A 698 3.30 -12.07 -12.01
N ARG A 699 2.17 -11.98 -11.30
CA ARG A 699 0.88 -12.53 -11.74
C ARG A 699 0.33 -11.82 -12.97
N LEU A 700 0.45 -10.50 -13.05
CA LEU A 700 0.03 -9.71 -14.22
C LEU A 700 0.96 -9.91 -15.42
N ASN A 701 2.28 -10.00 -15.19
CA ASN A 701 3.28 -10.25 -16.23
C ASN A 701 3.07 -11.60 -16.93
N ALA A 702 2.68 -12.64 -16.19
CA ALA A 702 2.42 -13.96 -16.76
C ALA A 702 1.13 -14.04 -17.61
N GLY A 703 0.29 -13.00 -17.60
CA GLY A 703 -0.94 -12.94 -18.39
C GLY A 703 -1.97 -14.02 -18.02
N HIS A 704 -2.81 -14.39 -19.00
CA HIS A 704 -3.86 -15.40 -18.83
C HIS A 704 -3.31 -16.84 -18.91
N ALA A 705 -2.15 -17.05 -19.55
CA ALA A 705 -1.56 -18.36 -19.81
C ALA A 705 -0.76 -18.94 -18.62
N GLY A 706 -0.47 -18.15 -17.59
CA GLY A 706 0.30 -18.56 -16.41
C GLY A 706 -0.53 -19.21 -15.29
N TYR A 707 -1.82 -19.50 -15.51
CA TYR A 707 -2.72 -20.00 -14.47
C TYR A 707 -2.53 -21.51 -14.23
N ASN A 708 -1.68 -21.87 -13.28
CA ASN A 708 -1.50 -23.25 -12.82
C ASN A 708 -1.36 -23.34 -11.29
N GLN A 709 -2.09 -22.49 -10.56
CA GLN A 709 -2.45 -22.80 -9.19
C GLN A 709 -3.70 -23.67 -9.20
N LEU A 710 -3.59 -24.94 -9.60
CA LEU A 710 -4.44 -25.94 -8.97
C LEU A 710 -4.15 -25.80 -7.48
N LEU A 711 -5.18 -25.65 -6.63
CA LEU A 711 -5.03 -25.82 -5.17
C LEU A 711 -4.06 -26.98 -4.98
N GLN A 712 -2.84 -26.70 -4.51
CA GLN A 712 -1.83 -27.74 -4.47
C GLN A 712 -2.43 -28.87 -3.64
N VAL A 713 -2.55 -30.05 -4.25
CA VAL A 713 -2.50 -31.29 -3.48
C VAL A 713 -1.20 -31.14 -2.70
N GLU A 714 -1.34 -30.83 -1.41
CA GLU A 714 -0.21 -30.87 -0.51
C GLU A 714 0.41 -32.24 -0.71
N VAL A 715 1.65 -32.28 -1.18
CA VAL A 715 2.46 -33.48 -1.00
C VAL A 715 2.50 -33.64 0.52
N PRO A 716 1.83 -34.65 1.09
CA PRO A 716 1.88 -34.84 2.53
C PRO A 716 3.35 -34.94 2.89
N LEU A 717 3.75 -34.41 4.06
CA LEU A 717 4.81 -35.11 4.78
C LEU A 717 4.36 -36.57 4.76
N ARG A 718 5.14 -37.46 4.12
CA ARG A 718 4.86 -38.89 4.15
C ARG A 718 4.54 -39.21 5.60
N GLU A 719 3.27 -39.54 5.87
CA GLU A 719 2.91 -40.21 7.10
C GLU A 719 3.76 -41.46 7.05
N THR A 720 4.79 -41.52 7.88
CA THR A 720 5.32 -42.82 8.29
C THR A 720 4.12 -43.51 8.91
N ASP A 721 3.66 -44.56 8.24
CA ASP A 721 2.53 -45.38 8.66
C ASP A 721 2.54 -45.53 10.17
N ALA A 722 1.39 -45.31 10.77
CA ALA A 722 1.13 -45.67 12.15
C ALA A 722 1.38 -47.19 12.28
N VAL A 723 2.59 -47.56 12.66
CA VAL A 723 2.90 -48.91 13.11
C VAL A 723 2.26 -49.06 14.48
N GLN A 724 1.24 -49.91 14.54
CA GLN A 724 0.72 -50.47 15.79
C GLN A 724 1.90 -50.96 16.66
N PRO A 725 1.79 -50.87 17.99
CA PRO A 725 2.87 -51.26 18.87
C PRO A 725 3.06 -52.77 18.83
N GLU A 726 4.07 -53.24 18.10
CA GLU A 726 4.56 -54.61 18.21
C GLU A 726 6.01 -54.61 18.73
N GLN A 727 6.14 -55.43 19.78
CA GLN A 727 7.22 -55.69 20.73
C GLN A 727 8.64 -55.19 20.40
N THR A 728 9.14 -54.40 21.34
CA THR A 728 10.54 -54.02 21.59
C THR A 728 11.47 -55.23 21.61
N PRO A 729 12.58 -55.24 20.83
CA PRO A 729 13.76 -56.02 21.18
C PRO A 729 14.60 -55.22 22.18
N GLU A 730 15.00 -55.88 23.26
CA GLU A 730 15.73 -55.33 24.40
C GLU A 730 16.98 -54.51 24.05
N ALA A 731 17.19 -53.46 24.84
CA ALA A 731 18.40 -52.64 24.85
C ALA A 731 19.59 -53.45 25.41
N LYS A 732 20.70 -53.46 24.67
CA LYS A 732 22.01 -53.83 25.23
C LYS A 732 22.53 -52.69 26.12
N VAL A 733 22.25 -52.80 27.40
CA VAL A 733 22.90 -52.00 28.46
C VAL A 733 24.31 -52.56 28.65
N THR A 734 25.34 -51.73 28.45
CA THR A 734 26.69 -52.03 28.91
C THR A 734 26.87 -51.31 30.26
N PRO A 735 26.99 -52.01 31.40
CA PRO A 735 27.15 -51.37 32.70
C PRO A 735 28.59 -50.86 32.85
N SER A 736 28.76 -49.55 32.96
CA SER A 736 30.01 -48.92 33.39
C SER A 736 29.81 -48.40 34.81
N ALA A 737 30.59 -48.93 35.77
CA ALA A 737 30.63 -48.55 37.18
C ALA A 737 31.30 -47.19 37.41
N GLY A 738 30.84 -46.16 36.71
CA GLY A 738 31.37 -44.79 36.76
C GLY A 738 30.43 -43.82 37.48
N LEU A 739 31.01 -42.82 38.14
CA LEU A 739 30.28 -41.67 38.73
C LEU A 739 29.56 -40.80 37.68
N ILE A 740 29.83 -41.06 36.39
CA ILE A 740 29.11 -40.52 35.24
C ILE A 740 28.56 -41.70 34.44
N ALA A 741 27.24 -41.71 34.20
CA ALA A 741 26.63 -42.66 33.29
C ALA A 741 26.61 -42.08 31.87
N ILE A 742 26.92 -42.92 30.88
CA ILE A 742 26.90 -42.59 29.46
C ILE A 742 25.86 -43.48 28.80
N GLU A 743 24.84 -42.87 28.21
CA GLU A 743 23.82 -43.58 27.44
C GLU A 743 23.88 -43.10 26.00
N GLN A 744 23.97 -44.02 25.04
CA GLN A 744 23.95 -43.71 23.61
C GLN A 744 22.68 -44.28 22.97
N LYS A 745 21.88 -43.42 22.34
CA LYS A 745 20.62 -43.78 21.68
C LYS A 745 20.61 -43.35 20.23
N THR A 746 20.27 -44.28 19.34
CA THR A 746 19.98 -43.95 17.94
C THR A 746 18.68 -43.16 17.87
N THR A 747 18.74 -41.93 17.35
CA THR A 747 17.58 -41.02 17.27
C THR A 747 16.99 -40.92 15.88
N SER A 748 17.81 -41.12 14.84
CA SER A 748 17.37 -41.20 13.46
C SER A 748 18.39 -41.93 12.60
N SER A 749 17.97 -42.41 11.43
CA SER A 749 18.86 -42.94 10.39
C SER A 749 18.38 -42.51 9.01
N TRP A 750 19.30 -42.37 8.05
CA TRP A 750 19.00 -42.06 6.65
C TRP A 750 20.09 -42.60 5.74
N THR A 751 19.72 -42.95 4.51
CA THR A 751 20.68 -43.38 3.49
C THR A 751 21.00 -42.22 2.56
N ALA A 752 22.27 -41.90 2.40
CA ALA A 752 22.77 -40.92 1.44
C ALA A 752 23.92 -41.55 0.64
N ASN A 753 23.89 -41.46 -0.69
CA ASN A 753 24.92 -42.00 -1.59
C ASN A 753 25.27 -43.48 -1.34
N GLY A 754 24.26 -44.31 -1.07
CA GLY A 754 24.44 -45.74 -0.81
C GLY A 754 25.03 -46.10 0.57
N LYS A 755 25.27 -45.12 1.45
CA LYS A 755 25.71 -45.34 2.83
C LYS A 755 24.61 -44.94 3.82
N THR A 756 24.35 -45.81 4.79
CA THR A 756 23.40 -45.54 5.89
C THR A 756 24.10 -44.78 6.99
N HIS A 757 23.58 -43.60 7.30
CA HIS A 757 24.00 -42.74 8.39
C HIS A 757 23.00 -42.83 9.54
N TYR A 758 23.51 -42.76 10.76
CA TYR A 758 22.76 -42.79 12.00
C TYR A 758 23.10 -41.55 12.80
N ARG A 759 22.08 -40.90 13.39
CA ARG A 759 22.26 -39.85 14.39
C ARG A 759 22.17 -40.49 15.77
N TYR A 760 23.25 -40.43 16.51
CA TYR A 760 23.31 -40.86 17.90
C TYR A 760 23.16 -39.64 18.82
N SER A 761 22.27 -39.76 19.80
CA SER A 761 22.19 -38.90 20.97
C SER A 761 22.93 -39.57 22.11
N VAL A 762 23.79 -38.81 22.79
CA VAL A 762 24.57 -39.28 23.92
C VAL A 762 24.21 -38.44 25.14
N THR A 763 23.74 -39.10 26.18
CA THR A 763 23.41 -38.48 27.46
C THR A 763 24.49 -38.82 28.48
N LEU A 764 25.12 -37.80 29.05
CA LEU A 764 26.04 -37.91 30.19
C LEU A 764 25.30 -37.49 31.45
N THR A 765 25.11 -38.41 32.40
CA THR A 765 24.42 -38.15 33.67
C THR A 765 25.39 -38.17 34.83
N ASN A 766 25.44 -37.09 35.62
CA ASN A 766 26.19 -37.07 36.86
C ASN A 766 25.46 -37.91 37.93
N LYS A 767 26.00 -39.10 38.23
CA LYS A 767 25.48 -39.99 39.29
C LYS A 767 26.17 -39.78 40.63
N SER A 768 27.13 -38.85 40.73
CA SER A 768 27.74 -38.47 42.01
C SER A 768 26.83 -37.53 42.82
N ASN A 769 27.15 -37.38 44.09
CA ASN A 769 26.52 -36.40 44.99
C ASN A 769 27.20 -35.02 44.95
N LYS A 770 28.19 -34.80 44.07
CA LYS A 770 28.97 -33.56 43.94
C LYS A 770 28.81 -32.95 42.55
N THR A 771 29.15 -31.67 42.40
CA THR A 771 29.04 -31.01 41.10
C THR A 771 30.26 -31.32 40.25
N ILE A 772 30.04 -31.79 39.01
CA ILE A 772 31.13 -32.06 38.07
C ILE A 772 31.53 -30.79 37.32
N LYS A 773 32.83 -30.49 37.29
CA LYS A 773 33.45 -29.40 36.51
C LYS A 773 34.62 -29.95 35.70
N ASN A 774 35.10 -29.18 34.72
CA ASN A 774 36.29 -29.48 33.92
C ASN A 774 36.26 -30.91 33.32
N VAL A 775 35.09 -31.32 32.81
CA VAL A 775 34.94 -32.66 32.22
C VAL A 775 35.76 -32.74 30.94
N ASN A 776 36.38 -33.89 30.72
CA ASN A 776 37.12 -34.18 29.51
C ASN A 776 36.60 -35.47 28.88
N ILE A 777 35.87 -35.36 27.78
CA ILE A 777 35.16 -36.42 27.08
C ILE A 777 36.00 -36.84 25.88
N SER A 778 36.32 -38.13 25.80
CA SER A 778 36.96 -38.74 24.64
C SER A 778 35.87 -39.33 23.74
N VAL A 779 35.95 -39.01 22.45
CA VAL A 779 35.07 -39.61 21.43
C VAL A 779 35.97 -40.19 20.34
N THR A 780 36.14 -41.52 20.37
CA THR A 780 37.01 -42.25 19.44
C THR A 780 36.20 -42.97 18.38
N LYS A 781 36.87 -43.31 17.27
CA LYS A 781 36.27 -43.90 16.07
C LYS A 781 35.16 -43.04 15.44
N LEU A 782 35.10 -41.75 15.70
CA LEU A 782 34.12 -40.84 15.13
C LEU A 782 34.57 -40.38 13.73
N TYR A 783 33.86 -40.80 12.68
CA TYR A 783 34.12 -40.35 11.31
C TYR A 783 33.25 -39.17 10.86
N GLY A 784 32.21 -38.81 11.61
CA GLY A 784 31.27 -37.74 11.26
C GLY A 784 31.27 -36.55 12.23
N PRO A 785 30.51 -35.50 11.91
CA PRO A 785 30.39 -34.32 12.76
C PRO A 785 29.73 -34.62 14.13
N LEU A 786 30.19 -33.89 15.16
CA LEU A 786 29.68 -33.91 16.54
C LEU A 786 29.23 -32.51 16.96
N TRP A 787 28.13 -32.44 17.70
CA TRP A 787 27.52 -31.20 18.20
C TRP A 787 27.16 -31.32 19.67
N GLY A 788 27.17 -30.19 20.39
CA GLY A 788 26.82 -30.14 21.81
C GLY A 788 27.99 -30.33 22.77
N LEU A 789 29.24 -30.33 22.28
CA LEU A 789 30.46 -30.28 23.08
C LEU A 789 31.45 -29.27 22.49
N THR A 790 32.39 -28.79 23.30
CA THR A 790 33.47 -27.87 22.86
C THR A 790 34.76 -28.65 22.72
N LYS A 791 35.44 -28.57 21.56
CA LYS A 791 36.74 -29.22 21.37
C LYS A 791 37.83 -28.44 22.11
N THR A 792 38.63 -29.15 22.91
CA THR A 792 39.77 -28.60 23.66
C THR A 792 41.04 -28.66 22.82
N SER A 793 42.08 -27.93 23.25
CA SER A 793 43.40 -27.91 22.59
C SER A 793 44.10 -29.27 22.58
N SER A 794 43.79 -30.17 23.53
CA SER A 794 44.30 -31.55 23.59
C SER A 794 43.55 -32.53 22.67
N GLY A 795 42.57 -32.06 21.89
CA GLY A 795 41.81 -32.90 20.95
C GLY A 795 40.61 -33.63 21.58
N SER A 796 40.45 -33.57 22.90
CA SER A 796 39.31 -34.08 23.66
C SER A 796 38.19 -33.03 23.78
N TYR A 797 37.04 -33.38 24.35
CA TYR A 797 35.84 -32.53 24.35
C TYR A 797 35.41 -32.14 25.77
N GLY A 798 35.16 -30.84 26.00
CA GLY A 798 34.54 -30.33 27.22
C GLY A 798 33.05 -30.00 27.03
N PHE A 799 32.42 -29.50 28.09
CA PHE A 799 31.07 -28.95 27.99
C PHE A 799 30.99 -27.79 26.96
N PRO A 800 29.80 -27.49 26.42
CA PRO A 800 29.57 -26.26 25.67
C PRO A 800 30.03 -25.02 26.44
N THR A 801 30.47 -23.98 25.73
CA THR A 801 30.99 -22.74 26.35
C THR A 801 29.99 -22.02 27.26
N TRP A 802 28.70 -22.34 27.18
CA TRP A 802 27.63 -21.82 28.03
C TRP A 802 27.27 -22.73 29.22
N VAL A 803 27.94 -23.88 29.39
CA VAL A 803 27.75 -24.82 30.51
C VAL A 803 29.07 -25.02 31.24
N ASN A 804 29.18 -24.48 32.46
CA ASN A 804 30.42 -24.52 33.25
C ASN A 804 30.49 -25.67 34.26
N SER A 805 29.37 -26.35 34.52
CA SER A 805 29.29 -27.45 35.48
C SER A 805 28.06 -28.34 35.26
N LEU A 806 28.08 -29.55 35.82
CA LEU A 806 26.97 -30.50 35.80
C LEU A 806 26.64 -30.94 37.25
N ALA A 807 25.53 -30.44 37.79
CA ALA A 807 25.08 -30.75 39.15
C ALA A 807 24.68 -32.22 39.33
N ALA A 808 24.65 -32.69 40.58
CA ALA A 808 24.23 -34.05 40.93
C ALA A 808 22.84 -34.39 40.36
N GLY A 809 22.71 -35.56 39.74
CA GLY A 809 21.46 -36.02 39.11
C GLY A 809 21.07 -35.31 37.82
N LYS A 810 21.86 -34.34 37.33
CA LYS A 810 21.62 -33.67 36.05
C LYS A 810 22.34 -34.37 34.91
N SER A 811 21.79 -34.20 33.71
CA SER A 811 22.32 -34.77 32.48
C SER A 811 22.63 -33.68 31.46
N ILE A 812 23.62 -33.93 30.62
CA ILE A 812 23.86 -33.15 29.40
C ILE A 812 23.80 -34.07 28.19
N GLU A 813 23.20 -33.59 27.12
CA GLU A 813 23.06 -34.33 25.87
C GLU A 813 23.95 -33.70 24.78
N PHE A 814 24.64 -34.55 24.02
CA PHE A 814 25.32 -34.15 22.79
C PHE A 814 25.05 -35.18 21.70
N VAL A 815 25.23 -34.81 20.43
CA VAL A 815 24.86 -35.67 19.30
C VAL A 815 25.96 -35.78 18.27
N TYR A 816 26.02 -36.91 17.58
CA TYR A 816 26.93 -37.10 16.46
C TYR A 816 26.29 -37.94 15.35
N ILE A 817 26.81 -37.81 14.13
CA ILE A 817 26.37 -38.58 12.97
C ILE A 817 27.45 -39.59 12.59
N HIS A 818 27.06 -40.84 12.37
CA HIS A 818 28.02 -41.91 12.12
C HIS A 818 27.47 -43.02 11.24
N THR A 819 28.32 -43.90 10.73
CA THR A 819 27.96 -45.00 9.82
C THR A 819 28.12 -46.35 10.51
N ASN A 820 27.12 -47.23 10.38
CA ASN A 820 26.97 -48.63 10.84
C ASN A 820 27.38 -49.05 12.27
N SER A 821 28.26 -48.35 12.98
CA SER A 821 28.62 -48.62 14.39
C SER A 821 28.71 -47.31 15.18
N PRO A 822 28.18 -47.23 16.42
CA PRO A 822 28.29 -46.05 17.27
C PRO A 822 29.77 -45.71 17.54
N ALA A 823 30.05 -44.42 17.71
CA ALA A 823 31.35 -43.96 18.18
C ALA A 823 31.56 -44.40 19.65
N GLU A 824 32.82 -44.59 20.02
CA GLU A 824 33.19 -44.90 21.39
C GLU A 824 33.26 -43.60 22.19
N VAL A 825 32.45 -43.50 23.25
CA VAL A 825 32.39 -42.32 24.12
C VAL A 825 32.82 -42.71 25.52
N SER A 826 33.78 -41.99 26.08
CA SER A 826 34.22 -42.16 27.47
C SER A 826 34.54 -40.82 28.12
N VAL A 827 34.43 -40.72 29.45
CA VAL A 827 34.95 -39.57 30.20
C VAL A 827 36.33 -39.91 30.72
N SER A 828 37.33 -39.11 30.32
CA SER A 828 38.75 -39.30 30.65
C SER A 828 39.17 -38.62 31.95
N SER A 829 38.59 -37.45 32.28
CA SER A 829 38.85 -36.75 33.55
C SER A 829 37.70 -35.80 33.90
N TYR A 830 37.58 -35.48 35.18
CA TYR A 830 36.69 -34.44 35.69
C TYR A 830 37.12 -34.01 37.11
N THR A 831 36.65 -32.86 37.56
CA THR A 831 36.80 -32.39 38.95
C THR A 831 35.45 -32.43 39.67
N LEU A 832 35.45 -32.91 40.91
CA LEU A 832 34.28 -32.86 41.80
C LEU A 832 34.38 -31.64 42.71
N ALA A 833 33.43 -30.73 42.58
CA ALA A 833 33.25 -29.55 43.42
C ALA A 833 32.19 -29.79 44.49
#